data_AF-A0A812S298-F1
#
_entry.id   AF-A0A812S298-F1
#
_cell.length_a   1.000
_cell.length_b   1.000
_cell.length_c   1.000
_cell.angle_alpha   90.00
_cell.angle_beta   90.00
_cell.angle_gamma   90.00
#
_symmetry.space_group_name_H-M   'P 1'
#
loop_
_entity.id
_entity.type
_entity.pdbx_description
1 polymer ?
#
loop_
_entity_poly.entity_id
_entity_poly.type
_entity_poly.pdbx_seq_one_letter_code
_entity_poly.pdbx_strand_id
1 'polypeptide(L)'
;MALLLEKLNEAFVADPSIDEYALVPAATQQLFSPSGQEQQDVGCIHAEHKLAISIEAALILYLHAYQVTKQSAKGGYQATPADADLAERIRKSSRAVLLCSADCTSAWSAWNRMRVLTGSHDAKADLLFSALLLRTNHKSGETWAQRRKLLASALQTSKDDQQALLTEEISLLEELARRYDHHYYAWNHWAWLNRYATSLSTHAEWLLEVKFPMLAFKTPSHYGLFHHRLVRLQRLLEKNQHGIEASCFKEEWDLAGKLLAAFPHLEAPWAFRAQLVSLKLEHGKGLHDAASVWRSEVAGAARHMESPPTSRLAMQFQVHVLQELCLYMLEVPAPDQDLALQDEARSLLEKLKASKAASTAVLRGIAAVWGPVHEPSHSSRPWIVSSGGSKSRDACLTPVSLTNLEQFCVLNPAINWSSSNPLKDLDAAAASAKAEALCAKCMLERRKLVVDENLKFKCEENRRYYEEDEVEEEGELDEQLVYEGDEWVFRMEMPAIFHRFIVGSRARNKQKLEMESGCKIVVPKREEMEDAVYLRARQKSSIYSCKALIELLCEKEEAKLEYTHFISVPLAYDDKFRQLVDGFREDVVLQRFQGIDASIFMPSQRMHFTLCMLKLHSHAQVDEMKEALKDLSARLSATSDYARPVLAHMKGLHIFTDDPTSVGVIFTTDRSRELQNRMNSMADSMFELFQARNLVSAQNLMSQRLLSSDGQHAEVKLHATLMNTKYARSRFDDRAAPRENFDASVLMERFGPCIDIHSGQVKQIVGGTLKDDSESLVTNFSASQPSGWFAEKYRSDGLGGGHAIMLGASDANKAAALEALKAYPGGLQVGGGINAENAMEYIEAGASHVIVTSYVFHDGKVDKERLAALVEKVGKARLVLDLSCRRLPEEDKAKKPVYKVVTDRWQKWTDLEVTEETLRELAEHCSEFLVHGVDVEGLQSGIEEPLVQVLAASPIPVTYAGGVRSLEDMERIRELGNGRVDATIGSALDIFGGKLPYEEVLRWHRKQQQAKDEPGKEA
;
A
#
# COMPACT_ATOMS: atom_id res chain seq x y z
N MET A 1 2.34 -17.06 39.92
CA MET A 1 2.84 -17.61 38.64
C MET A 1 2.55 -19.10 38.53
N ALA A 2 3.15 -19.96 39.36
CA ALA A 2 2.84 -21.40 39.37
C ALA A 2 1.34 -21.69 39.57
N LEU A 3 0.70 -21.00 40.53
CA LEU A 3 -0.76 -21.13 40.77
C LEU A 3 -1.62 -20.73 39.55
N LEU A 4 -1.21 -19.70 38.81
CA LEU A 4 -1.89 -19.25 37.58
C LEU A 4 -1.77 -20.29 36.47
N LEU A 5 -0.56 -20.86 36.33
CA LEU A 5 -0.28 -21.91 35.35
C LEU A 5 -1.07 -23.18 35.66
N GLU A 6 -1.15 -23.58 36.93
CA GLU A 6 -1.95 -24.73 37.35
C GLU A 6 -3.45 -24.49 37.09
N LYS A 7 -4.01 -23.36 37.53
CA LYS A 7 -5.42 -23.02 37.27
C LYS A 7 -5.80 -23.04 35.79
N LEU A 8 -4.96 -22.46 34.93
CA LEU A 8 -5.17 -22.51 33.49
C LEU A 8 -5.24 -23.96 32.98
N ASN A 9 -4.33 -24.82 33.44
CA ASN A 9 -4.27 -26.20 32.99
C ASN A 9 -5.36 -27.08 33.61
N GLU A 10 -5.80 -26.79 34.84
CA GLU A 10 -6.97 -27.41 35.48
C GLU A 10 -8.24 -27.19 34.66
N ALA A 11 -8.43 -26.01 34.06
CA ALA A 11 -9.58 -25.75 33.18
C ALA A 11 -9.64 -26.73 31.98
N PHE A 12 -8.50 -27.02 31.35
CA PHE A 12 -8.44 -28.00 30.24
C PHE A 12 -8.56 -29.45 30.67
N VAL A 13 -8.25 -29.77 31.94
CA VAL A 13 -8.47 -31.11 32.50
C VAL A 13 -9.94 -31.29 32.88
N ALA A 14 -10.54 -30.26 33.49
CA ALA A 14 -11.95 -30.25 33.87
C ALA A 14 -12.88 -30.23 32.67
N ASP A 15 -12.51 -29.49 31.61
CA ASP A 15 -13.27 -29.37 30.38
C ASP A 15 -12.36 -29.48 29.14
N PRO A 16 -12.17 -30.69 28.61
CA PRO A 16 -11.43 -30.90 27.36
C PRO A 16 -12.13 -30.32 26.12
N SER A 17 -13.41 -29.94 26.23
CA SER A 17 -14.25 -29.43 25.14
C SER A 17 -14.26 -27.91 25.01
N ILE A 18 -13.37 -27.19 25.72
CA ILE A 18 -13.21 -25.74 25.56
C ILE A 18 -13.06 -25.41 24.07
N ASP A 19 -14.02 -24.64 23.54
CA ASP A 19 -14.15 -24.39 22.10
C ASP A 19 -13.78 -22.96 21.71
N GLU A 20 -13.68 -22.05 22.67
CA GLU A 20 -13.31 -20.66 22.45
C GLU A 20 -12.62 -20.05 23.67
N TYR A 21 -11.66 -19.16 23.42
CA TYR A 21 -10.99 -18.42 24.46
C TYR A 21 -10.76 -16.96 24.07
N ALA A 22 -10.72 -16.09 25.07
CA ALA A 22 -10.47 -14.66 24.89
C ALA A 22 -9.49 -14.11 25.94
N LEU A 23 -8.67 -13.15 25.51
CA LEU A 23 -7.87 -12.32 26.41
C LEU A 23 -8.66 -11.06 26.75
N VAL A 24 -9.06 -10.90 28.01
CA VAL A 24 -9.97 -9.84 28.46
C VAL A 24 -9.31 -8.95 29.52
N PRO A 25 -9.65 -7.65 29.63
CA PRO A 25 -9.23 -6.84 30.77
C PRO A 25 -9.74 -7.42 32.10
N ALA A 26 -8.95 -7.33 33.17
CA ALA A 26 -9.34 -7.85 34.49
C ALA A 26 -10.69 -7.29 35.00
N ALA A 27 -11.03 -6.05 34.66
CA ALA A 27 -12.32 -5.44 35.03
C ALA A 27 -13.53 -6.15 34.37
N THR A 28 -13.35 -6.73 33.19
CA THR A 28 -14.41 -7.43 32.45
C THR A 28 -14.65 -8.85 33.00
N GLN A 29 -13.67 -9.43 33.70
CA GLN A 29 -13.79 -10.76 34.29
C GLN A 29 -14.86 -10.83 35.38
N GLN A 30 -15.10 -9.74 36.10
CA GLN A 30 -16.14 -9.65 37.15
C GLN A 30 -17.56 -9.88 36.61
N LEU A 31 -17.78 -9.71 35.29
CA LEU A 31 -19.06 -9.95 34.63
C LEU A 31 -19.34 -11.44 34.39
N PHE A 32 -18.30 -12.28 34.43
CA PHE A 32 -18.39 -13.73 34.20
C PHE A 32 -18.33 -14.54 35.50
N SER A 33 -18.14 -13.87 36.65
CA SER A 33 -18.14 -14.53 37.96
C SER A 33 -19.57 -14.82 38.41
N PRO A 34 -19.91 -16.05 38.83
CA PRO A 34 -21.22 -16.36 39.39
C PRO A 34 -21.52 -15.47 40.59
N SER A 35 -22.71 -14.89 40.63
CA SER A 35 -23.15 -14.01 41.70
C SER A 35 -23.14 -14.74 43.05
N GLY A 36 -22.18 -14.42 43.91
CA GLY A 36 -22.17 -14.89 45.31
C GLY A 36 -20.89 -15.55 45.84
N GLN A 37 -19.79 -15.60 45.09
CA GLN A 37 -18.50 -16.05 45.64
C GLN A 37 -17.42 -14.96 45.53
N GLU A 38 -17.15 -14.28 46.65
CA GLU A 38 -15.91 -13.51 46.84
C GLU A 38 -14.73 -14.49 47.00
N GLN A 39 -14.25 -15.04 45.89
CA GLN A 39 -12.90 -15.60 45.83
C GLN A 39 -12.02 -14.69 44.99
N GLN A 40 -10.80 -14.43 45.47
CA GLN A 40 -9.73 -13.77 44.72
C GLN A 40 -9.52 -14.51 43.40
N ASP A 41 -10.21 -14.09 42.35
CA ASP A 41 -10.21 -14.84 41.12
C ASP A 41 -8.92 -14.53 40.36
N VAL A 42 -8.11 -15.58 40.19
CA VAL A 42 -6.72 -15.45 39.77
C VAL A 42 -6.71 -15.53 38.25
N GLY A 43 -7.23 -14.50 37.59
CA GLY A 43 -7.00 -14.16 36.18
C GLY A 43 -7.43 -15.18 35.10
N CYS A 44 -7.96 -16.35 35.42
CA CYS A 44 -8.47 -17.34 34.44
C CYS A 44 -9.87 -17.79 34.88
N ILE A 45 -10.88 -17.56 34.04
CA ILE A 45 -12.27 -17.94 34.28
C ILE A 45 -12.71 -18.88 33.16
N HIS A 46 -13.32 -20.00 33.53
CA HIS A 46 -13.88 -20.98 32.61
C HIS A 46 -15.35 -21.24 32.94
N ALA A 47 -16.23 -21.14 31.94
CA ALA A 47 -17.65 -21.42 32.04
C ALA A 47 -18.21 -21.77 30.65
N GLU A 48 -19.18 -22.69 30.58
CA GLU A 48 -19.90 -23.03 29.33
C GLU A 48 -18.97 -23.34 28.12
N HIS A 49 -17.89 -24.11 28.33
CA HIS A 49 -16.88 -24.40 27.30
C HIS A 49 -16.09 -23.17 26.77
N LYS A 50 -16.19 -22.02 27.45
CA LYS A 50 -15.46 -20.79 27.13
C LYS A 50 -14.40 -20.51 28.19
N LEU A 51 -13.23 -20.01 27.75
CA LEU A 51 -12.11 -19.65 28.62
C LEU A 51 -11.75 -18.16 28.48
N ALA A 52 -11.88 -17.40 29.55
CA ALA A 52 -11.43 -16.02 29.63
C ALA A 52 -10.14 -15.90 30.45
N ILE A 53 -9.08 -15.35 29.86
CA ILE A 53 -7.79 -15.12 30.53
C ILE A 53 -7.59 -13.62 30.64
N SER A 54 -7.22 -13.09 31.80
CA SER A 54 -6.96 -11.67 31.94
C SER A 54 -5.69 -11.32 31.18
N ILE A 55 -5.63 -10.13 30.58
CA ILE A 55 -4.43 -9.68 29.87
C ILE A 55 -3.21 -9.69 30.81
N GLU A 56 -3.40 -9.30 32.07
CA GLU A 56 -2.38 -9.32 33.11
C GLU A 56 -1.89 -10.75 33.42
N ALA A 57 -2.82 -11.71 33.54
CA ALA A 57 -2.46 -13.11 33.74
C ALA A 57 -1.76 -13.70 32.51
N ALA A 58 -2.23 -13.38 31.30
CA ALA A 58 -1.65 -13.85 30.04
C ALA A 58 -0.20 -13.38 29.89
N LEU A 59 0.11 -12.12 30.20
CA LEU A 59 1.48 -11.59 30.18
C LEU A 59 2.39 -12.31 31.17
N ILE A 60 1.91 -12.52 32.41
CA ILE A 60 2.66 -13.23 33.45
C ILE A 60 2.90 -14.70 33.06
N LEU A 61 1.87 -15.36 32.56
CA LEU A 61 1.92 -16.74 32.06
C LEU A 61 2.92 -16.88 30.91
N TYR A 62 2.85 -15.98 29.92
CA TYR A 62 3.75 -15.99 28.77
C TYR A 62 5.21 -15.83 29.19
N LEU A 63 5.54 -14.81 30.00
CA LEU A 63 6.93 -14.57 30.43
C LEU A 63 7.51 -15.75 31.22
N HIS A 64 6.70 -16.37 32.08
CA HIS A 64 7.13 -17.54 32.87
C HIS A 64 7.28 -18.78 32.01
N ALA A 65 6.24 -19.14 31.28
CA ALA A 65 6.15 -20.39 30.53
C ALA A 65 7.09 -20.38 29.32
N TYR A 66 7.34 -19.23 28.71
CA TYR A 66 8.28 -19.11 27.60
C TYR A 66 9.71 -19.44 28.03
N GLN A 67 10.13 -19.05 29.24
CA GLN A 67 11.45 -19.42 29.77
C GLN A 67 11.60 -20.94 29.93
N VAL A 68 10.56 -21.61 30.45
CA VAL A 68 10.52 -23.07 30.61
C VAL A 68 10.60 -23.79 29.25
N THR A 69 9.82 -23.34 28.26
CA THR A 69 9.86 -23.92 26.90
C THR A 69 11.22 -23.71 26.22
N LYS A 70 11.86 -22.54 26.38
CA LYS A 70 13.17 -22.24 25.81
C LYS A 70 14.30 -23.08 26.43
N GLN A 71 14.24 -23.35 27.74
CA GLN A 71 15.22 -24.19 28.41
C GLN A 71 15.19 -25.64 27.90
N SER A 72 13.99 -26.15 27.54
CA SER A 72 13.84 -27.48 26.95
C SER A 72 14.47 -27.65 25.56
N ALA A 73 14.73 -26.56 24.83
CA ALA A 73 15.30 -26.59 23.48
C ALA A 73 16.81 -26.83 23.44
N LYS A 74 17.53 -26.63 24.56
CA LYS A 74 19.00 -26.62 24.63
C LYS A 74 19.66 -27.98 24.92
N GLY A 75 18.88 -29.05 25.16
CA GLY A 75 19.43 -30.36 25.55
C GLY A 75 19.16 -31.46 24.53
N GLY A 76 20.20 -32.19 24.11
CA GLY A 76 20.05 -33.55 23.57
C GLY A 76 19.72 -34.48 24.74
N TYR A 77 18.45 -34.85 24.87
CA TYR A 77 17.91 -35.49 26.07
C TYR A 77 17.47 -36.93 25.77
N GLN A 78 17.91 -37.89 26.60
CA GLN A 78 17.46 -39.29 26.58
C GLN A 78 16.53 -39.53 27.77
N ALA A 79 15.39 -40.20 27.56
CA ALA A 79 14.29 -40.28 28.53
C ALA A 79 14.55 -41.24 29.72
N THR A 80 14.20 -40.80 30.93
CA THR A 80 14.18 -41.47 32.23
C THR A 80 12.79 -41.27 32.91
N PRO A 81 12.41 -42.07 33.93
CA PRO A 81 11.11 -41.93 34.61
C PRO A 81 10.89 -40.60 35.36
N ALA A 82 11.97 -39.90 35.75
CA ALA A 82 11.91 -38.55 36.32
C ALA A 82 11.47 -37.48 35.29
N ASP A 83 11.43 -37.85 34.01
CA ASP A 83 11.12 -36.95 32.90
C ASP A 83 9.62 -36.81 32.63
N ALA A 84 8.78 -37.64 33.26
CA ALA A 84 7.34 -37.54 33.15
C ALA A 84 6.82 -36.22 33.76
N ASP A 85 7.33 -35.83 34.94
CA ASP A 85 6.97 -34.57 35.60
C ASP A 85 7.54 -33.35 34.85
N LEU A 86 8.74 -33.48 34.29
CA LEU A 86 9.32 -32.44 33.44
C LEU A 86 8.53 -32.28 32.12
N ALA A 87 8.14 -33.38 31.48
CA ALA A 87 7.32 -33.38 30.28
C ALA A 87 5.94 -32.78 30.53
N GLU A 88 5.33 -33.08 31.69
CA GLU A 88 4.08 -32.46 32.15
C GLU A 88 4.23 -30.95 32.29
N ARG A 89 5.27 -30.49 33.00
CA ARG A 89 5.56 -29.05 33.16
C ARG A 89 5.79 -28.34 31.83
N ILE A 90 6.52 -28.96 30.91
CA ILE A 90 6.76 -28.41 29.57
C ILE A 90 5.46 -28.35 28.78
N ARG A 91 4.59 -29.37 28.84
CA ARG A 91 3.30 -29.37 28.14
C ARG A 91 2.37 -28.27 28.68
N LYS A 92 2.25 -28.16 30.01
CA LYS A 92 1.50 -27.10 30.69
C LYS A 92 2.01 -25.70 30.29
N SER A 93 3.33 -25.55 30.23
CA SER A 93 3.99 -24.29 29.84
C SER A 93 3.78 -23.97 28.37
N SER A 94 3.96 -24.95 27.47
CA SER A 94 3.72 -24.77 26.03
C SER A 94 2.27 -24.38 25.76
N ARG A 95 1.29 -24.94 26.49
CA ARG A 95 -0.13 -24.55 26.38
C ARG A 95 -0.36 -23.08 26.70
N ALA A 96 0.20 -22.61 27.82
CA ALA A 96 0.11 -21.21 28.22
C ALA A 96 0.76 -20.26 27.18
N VAL A 97 1.93 -20.63 26.65
CA VAL A 97 2.61 -19.85 25.60
C VAL A 97 1.77 -19.80 24.33
N LEU A 98 1.21 -20.94 23.89
CA LEU A 98 0.47 -21.04 22.63
C LEU A 98 -0.89 -20.32 22.67
N LEU A 99 -1.56 -20.27 23.82
CA LEU A 99 -2.77 -19.44 23.99
C LEU A 99 -2.47 -17.93 23.87
N CYS A 100 -1.26 -17.50 24.23
CA CYS A 100 -0.82 -16.10 24.08
C CYS A 100 -0.21 -15.82 22.70
N SER A 101 0.45 -16.82 22.09
CA SER A 101 1.17 -16.71 20.81
C SER A 101 1.14 -18.06 20.08
N ALA A 102 0.14 -18.23 19.23
CA ALA A 102 -0.10 -19.48 18.49
C ALA A 102 1.02 -19.81 17.49
N ASP A 103 1.78 -18.81 17.02
CA ASP A 103 2.92 -18.96 16.10
C ASP A 103 4.27 -19.20 16.80
N CYS A 104 4.27 -19.47 18.11
CA CYS A 104 5.49 -19.76 18.85
C CYS A 104 6.07 -21.14 18.49
N THR A 105 6.95 -21.17 17.48
CA THR A 105 7.65 -22.37 17.00
C THR A 105 8.38 -23.14 18.11
N SER A 106 8.96 -22.42 19.08
CA SER A 106 9.67 -23.01 20.21
C SER A 106 8.74 -23.78 21.14
N ALA A 107 7.55 -23.24 21.41
CA ALA A 107 6.54 -23.91 22.24
C ALA A 107 5.97 -25.15 21.55
N TRP A 108 5.67 -25.07 20.25
CA TRP A 108 5.25 -26.22 19.44
C TRP A 108 6.33 -27.31 19.35
N SER A 109 7.59 -26.91 19.18
CA SER A 109 8.72 -27.84 19.14
C SER A 109 8.93 -28.55 20.47
N ALA A 110 8.81 -27.83 21.59
CA ALA A 110 8.88 -28.39 22.93
C ALA A 110 7.72 -29.37 23.19
N TRP A 111 6.48 -28.99 22.81
CA TRP A 111 5.29 -29.85 22.92
C TRP A 111 5.48 -31.17 22.17
N ASN A 112 5.89 -31.09 20.90
CA ASN A 112 6.13 -32.27 20.06
C ASN A 112 7.22 -33.18 20.62
N ARG A 113 8.32 -32.60 21.13
CA ARG A 113 9.42 -33.37 21.70
C ARG A 113 8.95 -34.17 22.91
N MET A 114 8.20 -33.54 23.82
CA MET A 114 7.66 -34.23 24.99
C MET A 114 6.66 -35.32 24.64
N ARG A 115 5.83 -35.09 23.62
CA ARG A 115 4.92 -36.11 23.07
C ARG A 115 5.67 -37.34 22.59
N VAL A 116 6.75 -37.16 21.82
CA VAL A 116 7.55 -38.29 21.30
C VAL A 116 8.29 -39.01 22.42
N LEU A 117 8.82 -38.28 23.41
CA LEU A 117 9.60 -38.86 24.52
C LEU A 117 8.76 -39.66 25.51
N THR A 118 7.54 -39.22 25.80
CA THR A 118 6.69 -39.85 26.84
C THR A 118 5.86 -41.02 26.31
N GLY A 119 5.68 -41.16 24.99
CA GLY A 119 4.85 -42.20 24.37
C GLY A 119 3.35 -42.10 24.70
N SER A 120 2.95 -41.21 25.62
CA SER A 120 1.58 -40.94 26.02
C SER A 120 1.05 -39.73 25.26
N HIS A 121 0.21 -39.96 24.27
CA HIS A 121 -0.38 -38.91 23.45
C HIS A 121 -1.90 -39.11 23.36
N ASP A 122 -2.63 -38.09 23.82
CA ASP A 122 -4.04 -37.95 23.52
C ASP A 122 -4.17 -37.13 22.23
N ALA A 123 -4.25 -37.85 21.09
CA ALA A 123 -4.41 -37.24 19.78
C ALA A 123 -5.66 -36.38 19.68
N LYS A 124 -6.73 -36.75 20.40
CA LYS A 124 -7.99 -36.04 20.39
C LYS A 124 -7.84 -34.71 21.14
N ALA A 125 -7.22 -34.72 22.32
CA ALA A 125 -6.96 -33.50 23.08
C ALA A 125 -6.04 -32.51 22.32
N ASP A 126 -4.99 -32.99 21.65
CA ASP A 126 -4.10 -32.14 20.85
C ASP A 126 -4.81 -31.55 19.61
N LEU A 127 -5.71 -32.31 18.99
CA LEU A 127 -6.56 -31.83 17.88
C LEU A 127 -7.60 -30.81 18.35
N LEU A 128 -8.22 -31.01 19.52
CA LEU A 128 -9.15 -30.04 20.12
C LEU A 128 -8.42 -28.75 20.49
N PHE A 129 -7.23 -28.84 21.10
CA PHE A 129 -6.45 -27.67 21.46
C PHE A 129 -5.96 -26.89 20.24
N SER A 130 -5.47 -27.57 19.19
CA SER A 130 -5.11 -26.88 17.94
C SER A 130 -6.33 -26.26 17.23
N ALA A 131 -7.51 -26.87 17.31
CA ALA A 131 -8.75 -26.28 16.80
C ALA A 131 -9.14 -25.02 17.58
N LEU A 132 -9.06 -25.06 18.91
CA LEU A 132 -9.26 -23.89 19.78
C LEU A 132 -8.34 -22.73 19.40
N LEU A 133 -7.05 -23.01 19.17
CA LEU A 133 -6.10 -21.98 18.72
C LEU A 133 -6.48 -21.39 17.36
N LEU A 134 -6.94 -22.21 16.42
CA LEU A 134 -7.37 -21.75 15.08
C LEU A 134 -8.68 -20.97 15.12
N ARG A 135 -9.57 -21.25 16.07
CA ARG A 135 -10.80 -20.47 16.28
C ARG A 135 -10.56 -19.06 16.81
N THR A 136 -9.35 -18.74 17.26
CA THR A 136 -8.97 -17.38 17.68
C THR A 136 -7.86 -16.80 16.79
N ASN A 137 -6.90 -17.63 16.35
CA ASN A 137 -5.71 -17.30 15.57
C ASN A 137 -5.71 -18.03 14.22
N HIS A 138 -6.78 -17.85 13.46
CA HIS A 138 -7.09 -18.60 12.25
C HIS A 138 -6.03 -18.50 11.11
N LYS A 139 -5.17 -17.47 11.15
CA LYS A 139 -4.05 -17.27 10.21
C LYS A 139 -2.72 -17.89 10.65
N SER A 140 -2.65 -18.53 11.83
CA SER A 140 -1.41 -19.11 12.36
C SER A 140 -0.90 -20.26 11.48
N GLY A 141 0.13 -19.97 10.67
CA GLY A 141 0.74 -20.95 9.77
C GLY A 141 1.36 -22.13 10.52
N GLU A 142 1.92 -21.89 11.70
CA GLU A 142 2.53 -22.92 12.54
C GLU A 142 1.48 -23.84 13.17
N THR A 143 0.36 -23.29 13.66
CA THR A 143 -0.74 -24.10 14.19
C THR A 143 -1.31 -25.02 13.10
N TRP A 144 -1.50 -24.51 11.87
CA TRP A 144 -1.92 -25.33 10.73
C TRP A 144 -0.89 -26.41 10.36
N ALA A 145 0.40 -26.08 10.35
CA ALA A 145 1.47 -27.05 10.08
C ALA A 145 1.52 -28.16 11.14
N GLN A 146 1.31 -27.80 12.40
CA GLN A 146 1.27 -28.74 13.50
C GLN A 146 0.01 -29.62 13.46
N ARG A 147 -1.16 -29.04 13.17
CA ARG A 147 -2.40 -29.79 13.00
C ARG A 147 -2.27 -30.85 11.92
N ARG A 148 -1.61 -30.54 10.78
CA ARG A 148 -1.31 -31.54 9.73
C ARG A 148 -0.48 -32.72 10.24
N LYS A 149 0.52 -32.46 11.08
CA LYS A 149 1.35 -33.51 11.69
C LYS A 149 0.54 -34.39 12.66
N LEU A 150 -0.31 -33.76 13.48
CA LEU A 150 -1.22 -34.45 14.39
C LEU A 150 -2.20 -35.34 13.63
N LEU A 151 -2.88 -34.80 12.62
CA LEU A 151 -3.82 -35.53 11.77
C LEU A 151 -3.14 -36.68 11.02
N ALA A 152 -1.96 -36.44 10.44
CA ALA A 152 -1.21 -37.49 9.74
C ALA A 152 -0.84 -38.66 10.66
N SER A 153 -0.59 -38.40 11.95
CA SER A 153 -0.37 -39.45 12.95
C SER A 153 -1.67 -40.12 13.38
N ALA A 154 -2.76 -39.35 13.55
CA ALA A 154 -4.06 -39.86 14.00
C ALA A 154 -4.76 -40.70 12.92
N LEU A 155 -4.58 -40.39 11.64
CA LEU A 155 -5.16 -41.11 10.50
C LEU A 155 -4.49 -42.47 10.23
N GLN A 156 -3.48 -42.86 11.00
CA GLN A 156 -2.89 -44.21 10.96
C GLN A 156 -3.66 -45.23 11.81
N THR A 157 -4.81 -44.85 12.38
CA THR A 157 -5.68 -45.66 13.26
C THR A 157 -6.70 -46.51 12.48
N SER A 158 -7.66 -47.15 13.17
CA SER A 158 -8.63 -48.07 12.57
C SER A 158 -9.55 -47.40 11.54
N LYS A 159 -10.20 -48.19 10.67
CA LYS A 159 -10.97 -47.66 9.53
C LYS A 159 -12.15 -46.77 9.92
N ASP A 160 -12.88 -47.11 10.98
CA ASP A 160 -14.05 -46.35 11.43
C ASP A 160 -13.64 -45.02 12.10
N ASP A 161 -12.49 -45.00 12.77
CA ASP A 161 -11.92 -43.81 13.40
C ASP A 161 -11.43 -42.79 12.35
N GLN A 162 -10.92 -43.25 11.20
CA GLN A 162 -10.46 -42.37 10.12
C GLN A 162 -11.59 -41.55 9.52
N GLN A 163 -12.75 -42.15 9.28
CA GLN A 163 -13.89 -41.44 8.68
C GLN A 163 -14.43 -40.36 9.64
N ALA A 164 -14.59 -40.70 10.93
CA ALA A 164 -15.03 -39.75 11.95
C ALA A 164 -14.07 -38.54 12.06
N LEU A 165 -12.76 -38.80 12.10
CA LEU A 165 -11.74 -37.73 12.15
C LEU A 165 -11.76 -36.82 10.92
N LEU A 166 -11.96 -37.38 9.73
CA LEU A 166 -12.07 -36.60 8.49
C LEU A 166 -13.34 -35.74 8.46
N THR A 167 -14.47 -36.26 8.96
CA THR A 167 -15.71 -35.50 9.09
C THR A 167 -15.59 -34.36 10.10
N GLU A 168 -14.96 -34.60 11.25
CA GLU A 168 -14.66 -33.55 12.23
C GLU A 168 -13.73 -32.47 11.64
N GLU A 169 -12.70 -32.87 10.88
CA GLU A 169 -11.78 -31.93 10.24
C GLU A 169 -12.47 -31.04 9.20
N ILE A 170 -13.34 -31.63 8.38
CA ILE A 170 -14.16 -30.88 7.42
C ILE A 170 -15.06 -29.89 8.14
N SER A 171 -15.70 -30.31 9.25
CA SER A 171 -16.58 -29.46 10.02
C SER A 171 -15.85 -28.24 10.58
N LEU A 172 -14.61 -28.41 11.07
CA LEU A 172 -13.76 -27.30 11.50
C LEU A 172 -13.43 -26.36 10.34
N LEU A 173 -13.06 -26.88 9.17
CA LEU A 173 -12.74 -26.06 7.99
C LEU A 173 -13.94 -25.22 7.56
N GLU A 174 -15.15 -25.77 7.59
CA GLU A 174 -16.37 -25.03 7.30
C GLU A 174 -16.69 -24.00 8.38
N GLU A 175 -16.54 -24.36 9.65
CA GLU A 175 -16.74 -23.46 10.78
C GLU A 175 -15.85 -22.22 10.65
N LEU A 176 -14.54 -22.42 10.45
CA LEU A 176 -13.56 -21.35 10.31
C LEU A 176 -13.82 -20.50 9.07
N ALA A 177 -14.21 -21.12 7.95
CA ALA A 177 -14.58 -20.40 6.73
C ALA A 177 -15.89 -19.59 6.83
N ARG A 178 -16.82 -19.98 7.72
CA ARG A 178 -18.01 -19.16 8.03
C ARG A 178 -17.66 -18.00 8.96
N ARG A 179 -16.77 -18.24 9.92
CA ARG A 179 -16.41 -17.28 10.98
C ARG A 179 -15.50 -16.15 10.49
N TYR A 180 -14.61 -16.41 9.54
CA TYR A 180 -13.61 -15.46 9.07
C TYR A 180 -13.58 -15.30 7.55
N ASP A 181 -13.46 -14.05 7.09
CA ASP A 181 -13.31 -13.72 5.67
C ASP A 181 -11.86 -13.93 5.19
N HIS A 182 -11.69 -14.33 3.93
CA HIS A 182 -10.39 -14.56 3.26
C HIS A 182 -9.46 -15.64 3.86
N HIS A 183 -9.94 -16.88 3.93
CA HIS A 183 -9.29 -17.98 4.64
C HIS A 183 -8.36 -18.90 3.80
N TYR A 184 -7.33 -18.34 3.15
CA TYR A 184 -6.32 -19.10 2.38
C TYR A 184 -5.77 -20.36 3.11
N TYR A 185 -5.56 -20.24 4.43
CA TYR A 185 -4.99 -21.32 5.25
C TYR A 185 -5.90 -22.54 5.38
N ALA A 186 -7.22 -22.33 5.52
CA ALA A 186 -8.19 -23.42 5.60
C ALA A 186 -8.27 -24.14 4.24
N TRP A 187 -8.20 -23.38 3.14
CA TRP A 187 -8.13 -23.99 1.81
C TRP A 187 -6.84 -24.79 1.60
N ASN A 188 -5.69 -24.24 1.95
CA ASN A 188 -4.42 -24.95 1.84
C ASN A 188 -4.44 -26.24 2.68
N HIS A 189 -5.02 -26.18 3.88
CA HIS A 189 -5.22 -27.35 4.72
C HIS A 189 -6.13 -28.39 4.07
N TRP A 190 -7.26 -27.97 3.51
CA TRP A 190 -8.16 -28.87 2.76
C TRP A 190 -7.48 -29.52 1.56
N ALA A 191 -6.74 -28.75 0.76
CA ALA A 191 -6.00 -29.24 -0.40
C ALA A 191 -4.89 -30.24 -0.01
N TRP A 192 -4.28 -30.05 1.16
CA TRP A 192 -3.39 -31.03 1.75
C TRP A 192 -4.16 -32.29 2.20
N LEU A 193 -5.26 -32.13 2.94
CA LEU A 193 -6.06 -33.22 3.48
C LEU A 193 -6.58 -34.14 2.37
N ASN A 194 -7.10 -33.55 1.29
CA ASN A 194 -7.61 -34.28 0.13
C ASN A 194 -6.49 -35.12 -0.54
N ARG A 195 -5.32 -34.52 -0.78
CA ARG A 195 -4.15 -35.24 -1.33
C ARG A 195 -3.67 -36.35 -0.40
N TYR A 196 -3.59 -36.06 0.90
CA TYR A 196 -3.10 -37.00 1.90
C TYR A 196 -4.06 -38.19 2.08
N ALA A 197 -5.36 -37.93 2.24
CA ALA A 197 -6.37 -38.98 2.33
C ALA A 197 -6.43 -39.85 1.08
N THR A 198 -6.31 -39.26 -0.12
CA THR A 198 -6.24 -40.01 -1.38
C THR A 198 -5.05 -40.97 -1.44
N SER A 199 -3.93 -40.62 -0.79
CA SER A 199 -2.73 -41.47 -0.75
C SER A 199 -2.85 -42.67 0.21
N LEU A 200 -3.79 -42.65 1.16
CA LEU A 200 -3.99 -43.72 2.15
C LEU A 200 -4.80 -44.92 1.63
N SER A 201 -5.14 -44.94 0.32
CA SER A 201 -5.67 -46.09 -0.44
C SER A 201 -6.98 -46.73 0.06
N THR A 202 -7.65 -46.16 1.08
CA THR A 202 -8.96 -46.64 1.55
C THR A 202 -9.94 -45.47 1.70
N HIS A 203 -10.96 -45.44 0.84
CA HIS A 203 -12.20 -44.64 0.94
C HIS A 203 -12.11 -43.09 0.89
N ALA A 204 -11.09 -42.48 0.28
CA ALA A 204 -11.14 -41.03 -0.01
C ALA A 204 -12.10 -40.66 -1.16
N GLU A 205 -12.91 -41.59 -1.68
CA GLU A 205 -13.90 -41.30 -2.73
C GLU A 205 -15.00 -40.37 -2.21
N TRP A 206 -15.50 -40.55 -0.99
CA TRP A 206 -16.49 -39.64 -0.42
C TRP A 206 -15.91 -38.22 -0.21
N LEU A 207 -14.62 -38.10 0.15
CA LEU A 207 -13.92 -36.80 0.22
C LEU A 207 -13.82 -36.11 -1.15
N LEU A 208 -13.74 -36.90 -2.23
CA LEU A 208 -13.87 -36.41 -3.59
C LEU A 208 -15.30 -36.02 -3.93
N GLU A 209 -16.32 -36.33 -3.12
CA GLU A 209 -17.70 -35.88 -3.30
C GLU A 209 -18.06 -34.65 -2.46
N VAL A 210 -17.30 -34.37 -1.38
CA VAL A 210 -17.54 -33.20 -0.51
C VAL A 210 -17.30 -31.88 -1.28
N LYS A 211 -18.31 -31.00 -1.28
CA LYS A 211 -18.30 -29.73 -2.00
C LYS A 211 -18.12 -28.57 -1.03
N PHE A 212 -17.27 -27.61 -1.39
CA PHE A 212 -17.09 -26.36 -0.62
C PHE A 212 -17.46 -25.11 -1.44
N PRO A 213 -18.72 -24.97 -1.90
CA PRO A 213 -19.13 -23.79 -2.67
C PRO A 213 -19.01 -22.52 -1.82
N MET A 214 -19.30 -22.59 -0.52
CA MET A 214 -19.22 -21.44 0.38
C MET A 214 -17.81 -20.86 0.51
N LEU A 215 -16.76 -21.70 0.58
CA LEU A 215 -15.38 -21.19 0.58
C LEU A 215 -15.08 -20.45 -0.72
N ALA A 216 -15.63 -20.89 -1.85
CA ALA A 216 -15.39 -20.21 -3.12
C ALA A 216 -15.96 -18.79 -3.18
N PHE A 217 -17.12 -18.55 -2.55
CA PHE A 217 -17.70 -17.21 -2.44
C PHE A 217 -17.02 -16.33 -1.37
N LYS A 218 -16.40 -16.94 -0.35
CA LYS A 218 -15.64 -16.21 0.69
C LYS A 218 -14.20 -15.89 0.28
N THR A 219 -13.61 -16.67 -0.62
CA THR A 219 -12.25 -16.47 -1.17
C THR A 219 -12.22 -16.44 -2.70
N PRO A 220 -13.02 -15.59 -3.38
CA PRO A 220 -13.19 -15.65 -4.83
C PRO A 220 -11.96 -15.17 -5.62
N SER A 221 -10.99 -14.50 -5.00
CA SER A 221 -9.76 -14.02 -5.64
C SER A 221 -8.59 -15.03 -5.61
N HIS A 222 -8.73 -16.17 -4.92
CA HIS A 222 -7.61 -17.08 -4.72
C HIS A 222 -7.52 -18.16 -5.82
N TYR A 223 -6.49 -18.12 -6.66
CA TYR A 223 -6.26 -19.11 -7.73
C TYR A 223 -6.06 -20.54 -7.23
N GLY A 224 -5.41 -20.73 -6.07
CA GLY A 224 -5.16 -22.06 -5.51
C GLY A 224 -6.44 -22.81 -5.15
N LEU A 225 -7.53 -22.08 -4.88
CA LEU A 225 -8.88 -22.62 -4.74
C LEU A 225 -9.31 -23.35 -6.02
N PHE A 226 -9.36 -22.58 -7.09
CA PHE A 226 -9.87 -23.04 -8.37
C PHE A 226 -8.99 -24.12 -9.00
N HIS A 227 -7.66 -23.98 -8.87
CA HIS A 227 -6.71 -24.97 -9.36
C HIS A 227 -6.95 -26.35 -8.73
N HIS A 228 -7.13 -26.44 -7.40
CA HIS A 228 -7.36 -27.73 -6.78
C HIS A 228 -8.76 -28.30 -7.11
N ARG A 229 -9.78 -27.46 -7.31
CA ARG A 229 -11.09 -27.92 -7.81
C ARG A 229 -10.97 -28.53 -9.21
N LEU A 230 -10.16 -27.93 -10.08
CA LEU A 230 -9.85 -28.45 -11.41
C LEU A 230 -9.08 -29.77 -11.35
N VAL A 231 -8.04 -29.87 -10.52
CA VAL A 231 -7.27 -31.12 -10.35
C VAL A 231 -8.15 -32.25 -9.80
N ARG A 232 -9.08 -31.95 -8.87
CA ARG A 232 -10.09 -32.91 -8.39
C ARG A 232 -10.98 -33.36 -9.55
N LEU A 233 -11.53 -32.42 -10.31
CA LEU A 233 -12.41 -32.70 -11.43
C LEU A 233 -11.69 -33.54 -12.51
N GLN A 234 -10.47 -33.16 -12.87
CA GLN A 234 -9.63 -33.90 -13.81
C GLN A 234 -9.41 -35.36 -13.36
N ARG A 235 -9.08 -35.59 -12.08
CA ARG A 235 -8.92 -36.96 -11.55
C ARG A 235 -10.22 -37.78 -11.57
N LEU A 236 -11.37 -37.14 -11.38
CA LEU A 236 -12.67 -37.80 -11.50
C LEU A 236 -12.97 -38.18 -12.95
N LEU A 237 -12.63 -37.31 -13.91
CA LEU A 237 -12.75 -37.57 -15.34
C LEU A 237 -11.81 -38.71 -15.79
N GLU A 238 -10.55 -38.70 -15.34
CA GLU A 238 -9.54 -39.73 -15.66
C GLU A 238 -9.91 -41.14 -15.17
N LYS A 239 -10.66 -41.26 -14.06
CA LYS A 239 -11.07 -42.54 -13.46
C LYS A 239 -12.26 -43.24 -14.15
N ASN A 240 -12.90 -42.59 -15.12
CA ASN A 240 -13.79 -43.17 -16.13
C ASN A 240 -14.81 -44.22 -15.60
N GLN A 241 -15.60 -43.88 -14.58
CA GLN A 241 -16.73 -44.69 -14.12
C GLN A 241 -18.06 -43.92 -14.29
N HIS A 242 -18.87 -44.41 -15.24
CA HIS A 242 -20.33 -44.31 -15.31
C HIS A 242 -20.99 -42.92 -15.13
N GLY A 243 -21.03 -42.08 -16.17
CA GLY A 243 -22.03 -41.01 -16.30
C GLY A 243 -21.98 -39.84 -15.30
N ILE A 244 -21.09 -39.91 -14.30
CA ILE A 244 -20.86 -38.87 -13.29
C ILE A 244 -20.17 -37.63 -13.91
N GLU A 245 -19.43 -37.79 -15.02
CA GLU A 245 -18.69 -36.72 -15.72
C GLU A 245 -19.53 -35.48 -16.05
N ALA A 246 -20.77 -35.68 -16.54
CA ALA A 246 -21.62 -34.56 -16.94
C ALA A 246 -22.13 -33.77 -15.73
N SER A 247 -22.45 -34.46 -14.63
CA SER A 247 -23.02 -33.85 -13.43
C SER A 247 -21.99 -33.04 -12.63
N CYS A 248 -20.81 -33.60 -12.35
CA CYS A 248 -19.76 -32.89 -11.61
C CYS A 248 -19.18 -31.72 -12.40
N PHE A 249 -18.98 -31.88 -13.71
CA PHE A 249 -18.56 -30.77 -14.56
C PHE A 249 -19.60 -29.66 -14.57
N LYS A 250 -20.89 -30.00 -14.74
CA LYS A 250 -22.00 -29.02 -14.72
C LYS A 250 -22.08 -28.26 -13.40
N GLU A 251 -21.81 -28.91 -12.28
CA GLU A 251 -21.80 -28.23 -10.97
C GLU A 251 -20.64 -27.24 -10.81
N GLU A 252 -19.42 -27.61 -11.21
CA GLU A 252 -18.27 -26.69 -11.20
C GLU A 252 -18.47 -25.53 -12.19
N TRP A 253 -19.13 -25.83 -13.32
CA TRP A 253 -19.55 -24.85 -14.31
C TRP A 253 -20.58 -23.87 -13.76
N ASP A 254 -21.64 -24.35 -13.13
CA ASP A 254 -22.68 -23.51 -12.52
C ASP A 254 -22.10 -22.66 -11.38
N LEU A 255 -21.15 -23.21 -10.61
CA LEU A 255 -20.42 -22.47 -9.58
C LEU A 255 -19.61 -21.32 -10.19
N ALA A 256 -18.81 -21.59 -11.23
CA ALA A 256 -18.05 -20.55 -11.93
C ALA A 256 -18.97 -19.44 -12.47
N GLY A 257 -20.13 -19.80 -13.03
CA GLY A 257 -21.13 -18.83 -13.48
C GLY A 257 -21.67 -17.94 -12.35
N LYS A 258 -22.04 -18.53 -11.21
CA LYS A 258 -22.50 -17.77 -10.04
C LYS A 258 -21.40 -16.88 -9.45
N LEU A 259 -20.14 -17.35 -9.43
CA LEU A 259 -19.00 -16.55 -8.98
C LEU A 259 -18.72 -15.38 -9.91
N LEU A 260 -18.85 -15.57 -11.22
CA LEU A 260 -18.69 -14.49 -12.20
C LEU A 260 -19.84 -13.47 -12.13
N ALA A 261 -21.06 -13.92 -11.83
CA ALA A 261 -22.18 -13.02 -11.58
C ALA A 261 -22.00 -12.18 -10.31
N ALA A 262 -21.45 -12.78 -9.24
CA ALA A 262 -21.23 -12.10 -7.96
C ALA A 262 -19.93 -11.26 -7.95
N PHE A 263 -18.88 -11.72 -8.62
CA PHE A 263 -17.53 -11.14 -8.59
C PHE A 263 -16.91 -10.97 -9.99
N PRO A 264 -17.57 -10.22 -10.91
CA PRO A 264 -17.12 -10.08 -12.30
C PRO A 264 -15.79 -9.31 -12.47
N HIS A 265 -15.32 -8.64 -11.42
CA HIS A 265 -14.10 -7.82 -11.41
C HIS A 265 -12.86 -8.57 -10.91
N LEU A 266 -13.00 -9.82 -10.43
CA LEU A 266 -11.87 -10.62 -9.95
C LEU A 266 -11.36 -11.54 -11.05
N GLU A 267 -10.04 -11.65 -11.21
CA GLU A 267 -9.42 -12.43 -12.29
C GLU A 267 -9.53 -13.95 -12.04
N ALA A 268 -9.45 -14.40 -10.79
CA ALA A 268 -9.41 -15.81 -10.46
C ALA A 268 -10.68 -16.62 -10.88
N PRO A 269 -11.93 -16.10 -10.74
CA PRO A 269 -13.12 -16.76 -11.28
C PRO A 269 -13.14 -16.84 -12.81
N TRP A 270 -12.61 -15.82 -13.51
CA TRP A 270 -12.45 -15.85 -14.97
C TRP A 270 -11.42 -16.91 -15.40
N ALA A 271 -10.29 -16.98 -14.71
CA ALA A 271 -9.28 -18.00 -14.94
C ALA A 271 -9.83 -19.42 -14.66
N PHE A 272 -10.61 -19.59 -13.60
CA PHE A 272 -11.29 -20.86 -13.29
C PHE A 272 -12.25 -21.28 -14.41
N ARG A 273 -13.08 -20.35 -14.88
CA ARG A 273 -14.00 -20.59 -16.00
C ARG A 273 -13.26 -21.00 -17.27
N ALA A 274 -12.10 -20.39 -17.56
CA ALA A 274 -11.34 -20.70 -18.77
C ALA A 274 -10.72 -22.10 -18.70
N GLN A 275 -10.15 -22.45 -17.54
CA GLN A 275 -9.56 -23.77 -17.35
C GLN A 275 -10.63 -24.90 -17.34
N LEU A 276 -11.86 -24.62 -16.91
CA LEU A 276 -12.98 -25.55 -17.09
C LEU A 276 -13.29 -25.78 -18.58
N VAL A 277 -13.21 -24.74 -19.42
CA VAL A 277 -13.38 -24.88 -20.87
C VAL A 277 -12.28 -25.76 -21.45
N SER A 278 -11.00 -25.48 -21.15
CA SER A 278 -9.87 -26.32 -21.63
C SER A 278 -10.03 -27.78 -21.20
N LEU A 279 -10.36 -28.04 -19.93
CA LEU A 279 -10.57 -29.40 -19.42
C LEU A 279 -11.71 -30.13 -20.14
N LYS A 280 -12.80 -29.42 -20.50
CA LYS A 280 -13.92 -29.97 -21.28
C LYS A 280 -13.53 -30.31 -22.71
N LEU A 281 -12.65 -29.51 -23.32
CA LEU A 281 -12.12 -29.76 -24.67
C LEU A 281 -11.20 -30.99 -24.68
N GLU A 282 -10.32 -31.11 -23.68
CA GLU A 282 -9.38 -32.24 -23.54
C GLU A 282 -10.09 -33.60 -23.34
N HIS A 283 -11.17 -33.63 -22.52
CA HIS A 283 -11.84 -34.88 -22.13
C HIS A 283 -13.18 -35.12 -22.85
N GLY A 284 -13.68 -34.14 -23.61
CA GLY A 284 -14.96 -34.22 -24.33
C GLY A 284 -14.88 -35.14 -25.54
N LYS A 285 -15.65 -36.23 -25.56
CA LYS A 285 -15.84 -37.05 -26.75
C LYS A 285 -16.75 -36.33 -27.75
N GLY A 286 -16.18 -35.48 -28.61
CA GLY A 286 -16.81 -35.05 -29.86
C GLY A 286 -16.81 -33.54 -30.10
N LEU A 287 -16.31 -33.16 -31.28
CA LEU A 287 -16.29 -31.79 -31.83
C LEU A 287 -17.64 -31.05 -31.69
N HIS A 288 -18.75 -31.78 -31.74
CA HIS A 288 -20.10 -31.23 -31.70
C HIS A 288 -20.50 -30.65 -30.33
N ASP A 289 -20.01 -31.23 -29.22
CA ASP A 289 -20.29 -30.73 -27.87
C ASP A 289 -19.47 -29.48 -27.57
N ALA A 290 -18.21 -29.43 -28.01
CA ALA A 290 -17.34 -28.26 -27.91
C ALA A 290 -17.92 -27.05 -28.68
N ALA A 291 -18.46 -27.27 -29.89
CA ALA A 291 -19.14 -26.24 -30.67
C ALA A 291 -20.47 -25.77 -30.05
N SER A 292 -21.13 -26.61 -29.24
CA SER A 292 -22.33 -26.23 -28.50
C SER A 292 -22.01 -25.39 -27.25
N VAL A 293 -20.93 -25.74 -26.54
CA VAL A 293 -20.37 -24.95 -25.43
C VAL A 293 -19.89 -23.60 -25.95
N TRP A 294 -19.20 -23.59 -27.10
CA TRP A 294 -18.82 -22.38 -27.83
C TRP A 294 -20.03 -21.50 -28.19
N ARG A 295 -21.06 -22.06 -28.83
CA ARG A 295 -22.30 -21.32 -29.16
C ARG A 295 -23.01 -20.79 -27.93
N SER A 296 -23.08 -21.56 -26.85
CA SER A 296 -23.70 -21.16 -25.58
C SER A 296 -22.94 -20.04 -24.88
N GLU A 297 -21.61 -20.14 -24.78
CA GLU A 297 -20.78 -19.15 -24.08
C GLU A 297 -20.62 -17.88 -24.91
N VAL A 298 -20.46 -17.98 -26.23
CA VAL A 298 -20.46 -16.81 -27.13
C VAL A 298 -21.83 -16.16 -27.16
N ALA A 299 -22.94 -16.90 -27.17
CA ALA A 299 -24.29 -16.30 -27.09
C ALA A 299 -24.65 -15.78 -25.69
N GLY A 300 -24.10 -16.36 -24.62
CA GLY A 300 -24.23 -15.88 -23.24
C GLY A 300 -23.41 -14.60 -23.03
N ALA A 301 -22.17 -14.59 -23.50
CA ALA A 301 -21.32 -13.42 -23.56
C ALA A 301 -21.90 -12.35 -24.51
N ALA A 302 -22.49 -12.72 -25.65
CA ALA A 302 -23.13 -11.81 -26.58
C ALA A 302 -24.39 -11.14 -26.01
N ARG A 303 -25.18 -11.87 -25.21
CA ARG A 303 -26.27 -11.26 -24.43
C ARG A 303 -25.76 -10.30 -23.35
N HIS A 304 -24.51 -10.45 -22.92
CA HIS A 304 -23.80 -9.46 -22.09
C HIS A 304 -23.01 -8.44 -22.93
N MET A 305 -22.95 -8.56 -24.27
CA MET A 305 -22.27 -7.64 -25.22
C MET A 305 -23.20 -6.54 -25.75
N GLU A 306 -24.52 -6.65 -25.62
CA GLU A 306 -25.42 -5.51 -25.85
C GLU A 306 -25.23 -4.42 -24.77
N SER A 307 -24.60 -4.77 -23.65
CA SER A 307 -23.89 -3.87 -22.75
C SER A 307 -22.38 -3.94 -23.04
N PRO A 308 -21.60 -2.84 -23.00
CA PRO A 308 -20.16 -2.90 -23.24
C PRO A 308 -19.48 -3.84 -22.22
N PRO A 309 -18.38 -4.55 -22.57
CA PRO A 309 -17.70 -5.41 -21.60
C PRO A 309 -17.18 -4.50 -20.49
N THR A 310 -17.86 -4.50 -19.35
CA THR A 310 -17.61 -3.55 -18.26
C THR A 310 -16.28 -3.82 -17.53
N SER A 311 -15.56 -4.92 -17.83
CA SER A 311 -14.24 -5.21 -17.25
C SER A 311 -13.21 -5.75 -18.26
N ARG A 312 -11.95 -5.31 -18.10
CA ARG A 312 -10.76 -5.78 -18.85
C ARG A 312 -10.58 -7.30 -18.81
N LEU A 313 -11.05 -7.94 -17.74
CA LEU A 313 -10.91 -9.38 -17.49
C LEU A 313 -11.84 -10.21 -18.36
N ALA A 314 -13.07 -9.74 -18.61
CA ALA A 314 -13.99 -10.41 -19.53
C ALA A 314 -13.44 -10.46 -20.96
N MET A 315 -12.78 -9.38 -21.42
CA MET A 315 -12.08 -9.37 -22.71
C MET A 315 -10.89 -10.34 -22.72
N GLN A 316 -10.09 -10.39 -21.66
CA GLN A 316 -8.95 -11.32 -21.56
C GLN A 316 -9.41 -12.79 -21.56
N PHE A 317 -10.50 -13.10 -20.85
CA PHE A 317 -11.13 -14.42 -20.88
C PHE A 317 -11.57 -14.81 -22.30
N GLN A 318 -12.27 -13.91 -23.01
CA GLN A 318 -12.71 -14.15 -24.38
C GLN A 318 -11.52 -14.46 -25.31
N VAL A 319 -10.42 -13.70 -25.19
CA VAL A 319 -9.20 -13.95 -25.98
C VAL A 319 -8.59 -15.30 -25.64
N HIS A 320 -8.51 -15.67 -24.36
CA HIS A 320 -7.89 -16.92 -23.94
C HIS A 320 -8.70 -18.15 -24.37
N VAL A 321 -10.03 -18.12 -24.22
CA VAL A 321 -10.91 -19.19 -24.71
C VAL A 321 -10.79 -19.36 -26.22
N LEU A 322 -10.69 -18.27 -26.98
CA LEU A 322 -10.47 -18.33 -28.43
C LEU A 322 -9.11 -18.93 -28.78
N GLN A 323 -8.05 -18.62 -28.03
CA GLN A 323 -6.72 -19.21 -28.24
C GLN A 323 -6.73 -20.73 -28.02
N GLU A 324 -7.30 -21.20 -26.91
CA GLU A 324 -7.40 -22.62 -26.56
C GLU A 324 -8.24 -23.40 -27.60
N LEU A 325 -9.34 -22.81 -28.07
CA LEU A 325 -10.16 -23.38 -29.14
C LEU A 325 -9.39 -23.46 -30.47
N CYS A 326 -8.62 -22.43 -30.83
CA CYS A 326 -7.78 -22.47 -32.02
C CYS A 326 -6.70 -23.56 -31.92
N LEU A 327 -6.05 -23.71 -30.77
CA LEU A 327 -5.06 -24.77 -30.53
C LEU A 327 -5.70 -26.16 -30.64
N TYR A 328 -6.86 -26.38 -30.01
CA TYR A 328 -7.60 -27.63 -30.10
C TYR A 328 -8.00 -27.96 -31.56
N MET A 329 -8.51 -26.98 -32.30
CA MET A 329 -8.87 -27.17 -33.72
C MET A 329 -7.66 -27.47 -34.63
N LEU A 330 -6.44 -27.11 -34.22
CA LEU A 330 -5.20 -27.43 -34.93
C LEU A 330 -4.69 -28.84 -34.60
N GLU A 331 -4.98 -29.35 -33.40
CA GLU A 331 -4.55 -30.68 -32.94
C GLU A 331 -5.54 -31.81 -33.27
N VAL A 332 -6.82 -31.51 -33.49
CA VAL A 332 -7.79 -32.52 -33.94
C VAL A 332 -7.69 -32.72 -35.46
N PRO A 333 -7.27 -33.91 -35.95
CA PRO A 333 -7.36 -34.22 -37.36
C PRO A 333 -8.85 -34.39 -37.72
N ALA A 334 -9.49 -33.33 -38.21
CA ALA A 334 -10.83 -33.47 -38.76
C ALA A 334 -10.75 -34.03 -40.18
N PRO A 335 -11.37 -35.19 -40.46
CA PRO A 335 -11.52 -35.69 -41.82
C PRO A 335 -12.53 -34.80 -42.55
N ASP A 336 -12.07 -34.07 -43.57
CA ASP A 336 -12.77 -33.46 -44.73
C ASP A 336 -14.19 -32.84 -44.60
N GLN A 337 -14.79 -32.68 -43.41
CA GLN A 337 -16.23 -32.40 -43.31
C GLN A 337 -16.67 -31.25 -42.42
N ASP A 338 -15.82 -30.27 -42.08
CA ASP A 338 -16.38 -29.03 -41.50
C ASP A 338 -15.58 -27.77 -41.83
N LEU A 339 -15.41 -27.53 -43.14
CA LEU A 339 -14.87 -26.27 -43.71
C LEU A 339 -15.61 -25.03 -43.21
N ALA A 340 -16.93 -25.13 -42.96
CA ALA A 340 -17.74 -24.02 -42.46
C ALA A 340 -17.31 -23.56 -41.06
N LEU A 341 -16.96 -24.51 -40.19
CA LEU A 341 -16.51 -24.25 -38.82
C LEU A 341 -15.10 -23.62 -38.80
N GLN A 342 -14.25 -24.03 -39.75
CA GLN A 342 -12.93 -23.42 -39.95
C GLN A 342 -13.04 -21.99 -40.51
N ASP A 343 -13.95 -21.73 -41.44
CA ASP A 343 -14.16 -20.39 -42.01
C ASP A 343 -14.81 -19.42 -41.01
N GLU A 344 -15.71 -19.91 -40.15
CA GLU A 344 -16.32 -19.11 -39.09
C GLU A 344 -15.30 -18.75 -37.99
N ALA A 345 -14.45 -19.71 -37.58
CA ALA A 345 -13.32 -19.44 -36.67
C ALA A 345 -12.34 -18.43 -37.27
N ARG A 346 -12.04 -18.56 -38.57
CA ARG A 346 -11.16 -17.65 -39.33
C ARG A 346 -11.75 -16.23 -39.42
N SER A 347 -13.07 -16.12 -39.63
CA SER A 347 -13.77 -14.82 -39.66
C SER A 347 -13.75 -14.10 -38.30
N LEU A 348 -13.96 -14.83 -37.20
CA LEU A 348 -13.90 -14.27 -35.85
C LEU A 348 -12.48 -13.84 -35.46
N LEU A 349 -11.46 -14.59 -35.89
CA LEU A 349 -10.06 -14.24 -35.75
C LEU A 349 -9.75 -12.90 -36.43
N GLU A 350 -10.24 -12.70 -37.65
CA GLU A 350 -10.10 -11.42 -38.38
C GLU A 350 -10.85 -10.26 -37.71
N LYS A 351 -12.03 -10.52 -37.15
CA LYS A 351 -12.76 -9.52 -36.36
C LYS A 351 -12.03 -9.15 -35.06
N LEU A 352 -11.37 -10.10 -34.40
CA LEU A 352 -10.49 -9.82 -33.25
C LEU A 352 -9.27 -9.00 -33.65
N LYS A 353 -8.66 -9.30 -34.81
CA LYS A 353 -7.54 -8.52 -35.36
C LYS A 353 -7.93 -7.06 -35.65
N ALA A 354 -9.19 -6.83 -36.02
CA ALA A 354 -9.72 -5.49 -36.27
C ALA A 354 -10.13 -4.73 -34.98
N SER A 355 -10.27 -5.41 -33.84
CA SER A 355 -10.61 -4.78 -32.56
C SER A 355 -9.38 -4.11 -31.93
N LYS A 356 -9.46 -2.80 -31.65
CA LYS A 356 -8.41 -2.02 -30.95
C LYS A 356 -8.07 -2.54 -29.54
N ALA A 357 -8.87 -3.45 -28.99
CA ALA A 357 -8.68 -4.02 -27.65
C ALA A 357 -7.76 -5.26 -27.64
N ALA A 358 -7.42 -5.85 -28.79
CA ALA A 358 -6.54 -7.02 -28.85
C ALA A 358 -5.06 -6.61 -28.73
N SER A 359 -4.38 -7.14 -27.71
CA SER A 359 -2.94 -6.93 -27.51
C SER A 359 -2.12 -7.34 -28.73
N THR A 360 -1.11 -6.53 -29.08
CA THR A 360 -0.20 -6.77 -30.21
C THR A 360 0.56 -8.10 -30.11
N ALA A 361 0.66 -8.69 -28.91
CA ALA A 361 1.25 -10.03 -28.70
C ALA A 361 0.35 -11.16 -29.22
N VAL A 362 -0.98 -11.01 -29.09
CA VAL A 362 -1.99 -11.99 -29.56
C VAL A 362 -1.99 -12.06 -31.09
N LEU A 363 -1.93 -10.90 -31.73
CA LEU A 363 -1.90 -10.78 -33.20
C LEU A 363 -0.61 -11.35 -33.82
N ARG A 364 0.52 -11.24 -33.11
CA ARG A 364 1.82 -11.78 -33.56
C ARG A 364 1.89 -13.31 -33.45
N GLY A 365 1.34 -13.90 -32.39
CA GLY A 365 1.27 -15.36 -32.24
C GLY A 365 0.41 -16.00 -33.33
N ILE A 366 -0.71 -15.37 -33.68
CA ILE A 366 -1.60 -15.81 -34.75
C ILE A 366 -0.97 -15.65 -36.14
N ALA A 367 -0.26 -14.55 -36.40
CA ALA A 367 0.38 -14.29 -37.69
C ALA A 367 1.55 -15.24 -37.99
N ALA A 368 2.27 -15.73 -36.97
CA ALA A 368 3.38 -16.67 -37.13
C ALA A 368 2.95 -18.06 -37.61
N VAL A 369 1.71 -18.47 -37.31
CA VAL A 369 1.17 -19.78 -37.71
C VAL A 369 0.65 -19.75 -39.16
N TRP A 370 0.29 -18.56 -39.69
CA TRP A 370 -0.49 -18.42 -40.94
C TRP A 370 0.20 -17.55 -42.02
N GLY A 371 1.47 -17.20 -41.86
CA GLY A 371 2.25 -16.46 -42.86
C GLY A 371 2.60 -17.31 -44.11
N PRO A 372 2.82 -16.67 -45.28
CA PRO A 372 3.03 -17.38 -46.54
C PRO A 372 4.30 -18.25 -46.51
N VAL A 373 4.13 -19.50 -46.94
CA VAL A 373 5.17 -20.52 -47.04
C VAL A 373 6.22 -20.11 -48.07
N HIS A 374 7.45 -19.83 -47.63
CA HIS A 374 8.62 -19.85 -48.49
C HIS A 374 9.34 -21.21 -48.33
N GLU A 375 9.69 -21.80 -49.48
CA GLU A 375 10.31 -23.12 -49.64
C GLU A 375 11.68 -23.26 -48.95
N PRO A 376 12.11 -24.52 -48.65
CA PRO A 376 12.95 -24.82 -47.51
C PRO A 376 14.45 -24.83 -47.84
N SER A 377 15.28 -24.38 -46.90
CA SER A 377 16.68 -24.83 -46.81
C SER A 377 16.94 -25.48 -45.45
N HIS A 378 17.53 -26.66 -45.54
CA HIS A 378 17.59 -27.72 -44.54
C HIS A 378 18.05 -27.31 -43.12
N SER A 379 17.13 -27.37 -42.15
CA SER A 379 17.32 -28.04 -40.85
C SER A 379 16.10 -27.88 -39.93
N SER A 380 14.96 -28.40 -40.36
CA SER A 380 13.82 -28.62 -39.46
C SER A 380 13.26 -30.02 -39.70
N ARG A 381 13.37 -30.87 -38.68
CA ARG A 381 12.53 -32.07 -38.56
C ARG A 381 11.37 -31.76 -37.62
N PRO A 382 10.15 -32.20 -37.95
CA PRO A 382 8.92 -31.84 -37.24
C PRO A 382 8.71 -32.75 -36.02
N TRP A 383 8.16 -32.19 -34.94
CA TRP A 383 7.64 -33.00 -33.85
C TRP A 383 6.30 -33.60 -34.28
N ILE A 384 6.36 -34.82 -34.80
CA ILE A 384 5.24 -35.75 -34.88
C ILE A 384 5.23 -36.54 -33.58
N VAL A 385 4.10 -36.54 -32.87
CA VAL A 385 3.82 -37.54 -31.83
C VAL A 385 3.66 -38.89 -32.52
N SER A 386 4.50 -39.86 -32.18
CA SER A 386 4.26 -41.26 -32.54
C SER A 386 3.76 -42.03 -31.32
N SER A 387 2.63 -42.68 -31.52
CA SER A 387 1.94 -43.60 -30.62
C SER A 387 2.55 -45.00 -30.64
N GLY A 388 2.68 -45.62 -29.46
CA GLY A 388 2.54 -47.07 -29.29
C GLY A 388 3.84 -47.89 -29.16
N GLY A 389 3.99 -48.56 -28.00
CA GLY A 389 4.99 -49.62 -27.81
C GLY A 389 5.08 -50.12 -26.36
N SER A 390 4.37 -51.21 -26.05
CA SER A 390 4.36 -51.91 -24.76
C SER A 390 5.74 -52.42 -24.32
N LYS A 391 6.06 -52.30 -23.02
CA LYS A 391 6.58 -53.39 -22.14
C LYS A 391 6.76 -52.91 -20.70
N SER A 392 6.58 -53.85 -19.79
CA SER A 392 6.21 -53.73 -18.38
C SER A 392 7.38 -53.68 -17.38
N ARG A 393 7.24 -52.89 -16.30
CA ARG A 393 7.29 -53.23 -14.84
C ARG A 393 7.94 -52.14 -13.98
N ASP A 394 7.33 -51.97 -12.80
CA ASP A 394 7.70 -51.18 -11.61
C ASP A 394 7.31 -49.70 -11.60
N ALA A 395 6.11 -49.46 -11.05
CA ALA A 395 5.49 -48.15 -10.86
C ALA A 395 5.92 -47.51 -9.52
N CYS A 396 6.72 -46.46 -9.63
CA CYS A 396 6.85 -45.40 -8.63
C CYS A 396 6.53 -44.08 -9.37
N LEU A 397 5.26 -43.66 -9.35
CA LEU A 397 4.84 -42.42 -10.01
C LEU A 397 5.27 -41.21 -9.17
N THR A 398 6.46 -40.71 -9.48
CA THR A 398 6.91 -39.35 -9.16
C THR A 398 5.96 -38.30 -9.77
N PRO A 399 5.80 -37.11 -9.17
CA PRO A 399 4.92 -36.07 -9.67
C PRO A 399 5.27 -35.73 -11.12
N VAL A 400 4.27 -35.80 -12.01
CA VAL A 400 4.34 -35.23 -13.35
C VAL A 400 4.71 -33.76 -13.21
N SER A 401 5.78 -33.41 -13.91
CA SER A 401 6.50 -32.15 -13.77
C SER A 401 5.65 -30.94 -14.10
N LEU A 402 5.94 -29.86 -13.38
CA LEU A 402 5.54 -28.46 -13.55
C LEU A 402 5.90 -27.85 -14.94
N THR A 403 6.10 -28.66 -15.97
CA THR A 403 6.64 -28.24 -17.26
C THR A 403 5.65 -27.54 -18.19
N ASN A 404 4.36 -27.47 -17.87
CA ASN A 404 3.38 -26.69 -18.65
C ASN A 404 2.90 -25.38 -17.99
N LEU A 405 3.47 -25.00 -16.82
CA LEU A 405 3.32 -23.65 -16.25
C LEU A 405 4.59 -22.80 -16.41
N GLU A 406 5.73 -23.39 -16.79
CA GLU A 406 6.94 -22.66 -17.17
C GLU A 406 6.88 -22.05 -18.59
N GLN A 407 5.92 -22.46 -19.44
CA GLN A 407 5.71 -21.84 -20.75
C GLN A 407 4.91 -20.53 -20.74
N PHE A 408 4.40 -20.10 -19.58
CA PHE A 408 3.90 -18.72 -19.41
C PHE A 408 4.85 -17.84 -18.57
N CYS A 409 5.96 -18.40 -18.11
CA CYS A 409 6.95 -17.70 -17.29
C CYS A 409 8.40 -17.94 -17.77
N VAL A 410 8.63 -18.06 -19.08
CA VAL A 410 9.96 -17.85 -19.69
C VAL A 410 9.81 -17.25 -21.10
N LEU A 411 9.67 -15.93 -21.18
CA LEU A 411 10.27 -15.15 -22.26
C LEU A 411 11.38 -14.30 -21.63
N ASN A 412 12.53 -14.94 -21.42
CA ASN A 412 13.83 -14.59 -22.04
C ASN A 412 15.01 -14.95 -21.10
N PRO A 413 15.76 -16.03 -21.40
CA PRO A 413 17.19 -15.95 -21.15
C PRO A 413 18.04 -16.56 -22.29
N ALA A 414 19.11 -15.82 -22.60
CA ALA A 414 20.27 -16.13 -23.43
C ALA A 414 20.17 -15.89 -24.96
N ILE A 415 20.82 -14.81 -25.40
CA ILE A 415 21.69 -14.88 -26.58
C ILE A 415 23.10 -14.57 -26.10
N ASN A 416 23.93 -15.61 -26.11
CA ASN A 416 25.38 -15.53 -26.09
C ASN A 416 25.84 -15.26 -27.54
N TRP A 417 26.80 -14.34 -27.70
CA TRP A 417 27.29 -13.83 -28.98
C TRP A 417 28.28 -14.78 -29.67
N SER A 418 28.15 -14.91 -30.99
CA SER A 418 29.22 -14.87 -32.02
C SER A 418 28.63 -15.43 -33.33
N SER A 419 28.89 -14.95 -34.54
CA SER A 419 29.80 -13.94 -35.09
C SER A 419 29.45 -13.81 -36.57
N SER A 420 29.23 -12.58 -37.07
CA SER A 420 29.59 -12.08 -38.42
C SER A 420 28.59 -11.02 -38.89
N ASN A 421 29.08 -9.79 -38.92
CA ASN A 421 28.44 -8.59 -39.46
C ASN A 421 28.37 -8.69 -41.01
N PRO A 422 27.26 -8.28 -41.64
CA PRO A 422 27.40 -7.14 -42.54
C PRO A 422 26.13 -6.27 -42.63
N LEU A 423 26.15 -5.11 -41.96
CA LEU A 423 25.42 -3.92 -42.41
C LEU A 423 26.41 -2.74 -42.39
N LYS A 424 27.17 -2.64 -43.48
CA LYS A 424 27.58 -1.34 -44.01
C LYS A 424 26.42 -0.85 -44.87
N ASP A 425 26.19 0.45 -44.76
CA ASP A 425 25.33 1.27 -45.62
C ASP A 425 23.84 1.19 -45.30
N LEU A 426 23.33 2.17 -44.54
CA LEU A 426 22.42 3.19 -45.09
C LEU A 426 21.91 4.18 -44.01
N ASP A 427 22.31 5.42 -44.23
CA ASP A 427 21.73 6.75 -43.97
C ASP A 427 21.37 7.29 -42.57
N ALA A 428 21.94 8.47 -42.29
CA ALA A 428 22.21 9.03 -40.97
C ALA A 428 21.10 9.94 -40.39
N ALA A 429 19.99 10.18 -41.09
CA ALA A 429 18.95 11.10 -40.61
C ALA A 429 17.77 10.40 -39.88
N ALA A 430 17.47 9.13 -40.21
CA ALA A 430 16.44 8.36 -39.51
C ALA A 430 16.93 7.70 -38.20
N ALA A 431 18.23 7.79 -37.92
CA ALA A 431 18.86 7.26 -36.71
C ALA A 431 18.70 8.18 -35.48
N SER A 432 18.47 9.49 -35.66
CA SER A 432 18.49 10.46 -34.56
C SER A 432 17.20 10.47 -33.73
N ALA A 433 16.02 10.43 -34.36
CA ALA A 433 14.73 10.44 -33.64
C ALA A 433 14.39 9.10 -32.95
N LYS A 434 15.00 7.99 -33.40
CA LYS A 434 14.93 6.69 -32.73
C LYS A 434 16.00 6.53 -31.65
N ALA A 435 17.04 7.38 -31.61
CA ALA A 435 18.09 7.36 -30.60
C ALA A 435 17.68 8.04 -29.29
N GLU A 436 16.88 9.11 -29.31
CA GLU A 436 16.48 9.81 -28.07
C GLU A 436 15.44 9.02 -27.24
N ALA A 437 14.50 8.32 -27.88
CA ALA A 437 13.56 7.44 -27.19
C ALA A 437 14.20 6.11 -26.73
N LEU A 438 15.27 5.66 -27.40
CA LEU A 438 16.12 4.58 -26.87
C LEU A 438 17.03 5.07 -25.72
N CYS A 439 17.36 6.37 -25.64
CA CYS A 439 18.26 6.91 -24.62
C CYS A 439 17.67 6.85 -23.20
N ALA A 440 16.36 7.02 -23.02
CA ALA A 440 15.74 6.91 -21.69
C ALA A 440 15.70 5.47 -21.15
N LYS A 441 15.56 4.48 -22.04
CA LYS A 441 15.59 3.04 -21.67
C LYS A 441 17.04 2.52 -21.59
N CYS A 442 17.95 3.05 -22.40
CA CYS A 442 19.39 2.82 -22.29
C CYS A 442 20.04 3.54 -21.11
N MET A 443 19.45 4.57 -20.49
CA MET A 443 20.05 5.25 -19.32
C MET A 443 19.88 4.47 -18.00
N LEU A 444 18.80 3.67 -17.88
CA LEU A 444 18.63 2.78 -16.71
C LEU A 444 19.41 1.47 -16.85
N GLU A 445 19.56 0.95 -18.07
CA GLU A 445 20.44 -0.20 -18.33
C GLU A 445 21.91 0.20 -18.48
N ARG A 446 22.25 1.43 -18.94
CA ARG A 446 23.59 2.00 -18.75
C ARG A 446 23.88 2.16 -17.27
N ARG A 447 22.96 2.54 -16.39
CA ARG A 447 23.27 2.52 -14.94
C ARG A 447 23.56 1.13 -14.36
N LYS A 448 23.26 0.02 -15.05
CA LYS A 448 23.64 -1.33 -14.63
C LYS A 448 24.88 -1.86 -15.38
N LEU A 449 25.00 -1.58 -16.68
CA LEU A 449 26.15 -1.96 -17.51
C LEU A 449 27.35 -0.99 -17.38
N VAL A 450 27.13 0.31 -17.19
CA VAL A 450 28.17 1.30 -16.79
C VAL A 450 28.56 1.10 -15.33
N VAL A 451 27.73 0.49 -14.48
CA VAL A 451 28.16 0.07 -13.13
C VAL A 451 29.00 -1.21 -13.21
N ASP A 452 28.64 -2.21 -14.03
CA ASP A 452 29.47 -3.42 -14.22
C ASP A 452 30.75 -3.16 -15.04
N GLU A 453 30.72 -2.27 -16.04
CA GLU A 453 31.89 -1.81 -16.80
C GLU A 453 32.71 -0.79 -16.02
N ASN A 454 32.14 0.13 -15.23
CA ASN A 454 32.94 0.92 -14.28
C ASN A 454 33.44 0.05 -13.11
N LEU A 455 32.82 -1.10 -12.79
CA LEU A 455 33.39 -2.06 -11.84
C LEU A 455 34.56 -2.82 -12.46
N LYS A 456 34.51 -3.18 -13.75
CA LYS A 456 35.66 -3.76 -14.46
C LYS A 456 36.76 -2.73 -14.73
N PHE A 457 36.41 -1.52 -15.12
CA PHE A 457 37.34 -0.40 -15.34
C PHE A 457 37.91 0.09 -14.01
N LYS A 458 37.14 0.17 -12.91
CA LYS A 458 37.70 0.42 -11.56
C LYS A 458 38.44 -0.76 -10.96
N CYS A 459 38.11 -2.01 -11.30
CA CYS A 459 38.93 -3.16 -10.88
C CYS A 459 40.25 -3.24 -11.66
N GLU A 460 40.30 -2.81 -12.93
CA GLU A 460 41.55 -2.72 -13.70
C GLU A 460 42.35 -1.45 -13.40
N GLU A 461 41.67 -0.32 -13.12
CA GLU A 461 42.28 0.96 -12.75
C GLU A 461 42.70 1.01 -11.28
N ASN A 462 41.97 0.39 -10.33
CA ASN A 462 42.46 0.18 -8.94
C ASN A 462 43.51 -0.92 -8.85
N ARG A 463 43.48 -1.94 -9.72
CA ARG A 463 44.60 -2.88 -9.82
C ARG A 463 45.86 -2.17 -10.32
N ARG A 464 45.72 -1.20 -11.23
CA ARG A 464 46.80 -0.29 -11.63
C ARG A 464 47.20 0.72 -10.57
N TYR A 465 46.26 1.23 -9.77
CA TYR A 465 46.52 2.19 -8.68
C TYR A 465 47.32 1.58 -7.52
N TYR A 466 47.35 0.25 -7.40
CA TYR A 466 48.22 -0.49 -6.46
C TYR A 466 49.38 -1.23 -7.14
N GLU A 467 49.54 -1.10 -8.46
CA GLU A 467 50.69 -1.66 -9.20
C GLU A 467 51.72 -0.58 -9.61
N GLU A 468 51.40 0.72 -9.55
CA GLU A 468 52.32 1.81 -9.95
C GLU A 468 52.68 2.85 -8.87
N ASP A 469 52.11 2.79 -7.66
CA ASP A 469 52.68 3.48 -6.49
C ASP A 469 53.17 2.43 -5.49
N GLU A 470 54.37 1.90 -5.75
CA GLU A 470 55.30 1.49 -4.69
C GLU A 470 55.68 2.74 -3.88
N VAL A 471 54.71 3.27 -3.14
CA VAL A 471 55.01 4.09 -1.97
C VAL A 471 54.60 3.25 -0.79
N GLU A 472 55.61 2.77 -0.09
CA GLU A 472 55.56 2.11 1.21
C GLU A 472 54.60 2.86 2.17
N GLU A 473 53.33 2.45 2.24
CA GLU A 473 52.55 2.55 3.47
C GLU A 473 52.63 1.20 4.19
N GLU A 474 53.86 0.83 4.59
CA GLU A 474 54.08 0.01 5.78
C GLU A 474 53.57 0.82 6.99
N GLY A 475 52.26 0.78 7.29
CA GLY A 475 51.63 1.73 8.22
C GLY A 475 50.79 1.14 9.35
N GLU A 476 49.60 0.59 9.06
CA GLU A 476 48.63 0.20 10.10
C GLU A 476 48.10 -1.23 9.98
N LEU A 477 47.91 -1.75 8.76
CA LEU A 477 47.39 -3.11 8.56
C LEU A 477 48.42 -4.19 8.91
N ASP A 478 49.71 -3.89 8.71
CA ASP A 478 50.81 -4.79 9.03
C ASP A 478 50.97 -5.00 10.54
N GLU A 479 50.58 -4.02 11.37
CA GLU A 479 50.59 -4.13 12.83
C GLU A 479 49.46 -5.05 13.36
N GLN A 480 48.38 -5.21 12.58
CA GLN A 480 47.23 -6.06 12.93
C GLN A 480 47.32 -7.47 12.35
N LEU A 481 48.34 -7.74 11.52
CA LEU A 481 48.60 -9.03 10.90
C LEU A 481 49.42 -9.93 11.84
N VAL A 482 48.85 -11.06 12.22
CA VAL A 482 49.51 -12.05 13.10
C VAL A 482 49.99 -13.22 12.24
N TYR A 483 51.26 -13.61 12.36
CA TYR A 483 51.80 -14.77 11.65
C TYR A 483 51.70 -16.04 12.51
N GLU A 484 50.84 -16.98 12.13
CA GLU A 484 50.57 -18.21 12.88
C GLU A 484 50.62 -19.44 11.95
N GLY A 485 51.44 -20.44 12.30
CA GLY A 485 51.40 -21.75 11.67
C GLY A 485 51.66 -21.77 10.15
N ASP A 486 52.60 -20.94 9.68
CA ASP A 486 52.98 -20.76 8.25
C ASP A 486 51.98 -19.93 7.41
N GLU A 487 51.03 -19.25 8.07
CA GLU A 487 50.05 -18.35 7.43
C GLU A 487 49.98 -17.01 8.17
N TRP A 488 49.74 -15.94 7.43
CA TRP A 488 49.30 -14.66 7.99
C TRP A 488 47.81 -14.73 8.32
N VAL A 489 47.43 -14.14 9.46
CA VAL A 489 46.06 -14.09 9.97
C VAL A 489 45.71 -12.63 10.24
N PHE A 490 44.57 -12.18 9.70
CA PHE A 490 44.03 -10.84 9.94
C PHE A 490 42.62 -10.93 10.52
N ARG A 491 42.38 -10.19 11.61
CA ARG A 491 41.05 -10.07 12.22
C ARG A 491 40.36 -8.84 11.66
N MET A 492 39.37 -9.06 10.80
CA MET A 492 38.58 -7.99 10.20
C MET A 492 37.33 -7.75 11.05
N GLU A 493 37.25 -6.58 11.68
CA GLU A 493 36.08 -6.19 12.49
C GLU A 493 34.88 -5.88 11.60
N MET A 494 33.75 -6.54 11.85
CA MET A 494 32.51 -6.28 11.12
C MET A 494 31.29 -6.86 11.82
N PRO A 495 30.11 -6.20 11.74
CA PRO A 495 28.91 -6.71 12.36
C PRO A 495 28.50 -8.11 11.85
N ALA A 496 28.10 -9.00 12.76
CA ALA A 496 27.76 -10.39 12.43
C ALA A 496 26.62 -10.54 11.39
N ILE A 497 25.80 -9.50 11.17
CA ILE A 497 24.78 -9.48 10.11
C ILE A 497 25.38 -9.62 8.71
N PHE A 498 26.63 -9.18 8.49
CA PHE A 498 27.31 -9.27 7.21
C PHE A 498 27.87 -10.66 6.91
N HIS A 499 28.06 -11.49 7.94
CA HIS A 499 28.59 -12.86 7.80
C HIS A 499 27.74 -13.69 6.83
N ARG A 500 26.42 -13.49 6.82
CA ARG A 500 25.50 -14.20 5.91
C ARG A 500 25.74 -13.88 4.43
N PHE A 501 26.21 -12.67 4.12
CA PHE A 501 26.49 -12.24 2.75
C PHE A 501 27.84 -12.75 2.27
N ILE A 502 28.83 -12.75 3.17
CA ILE A 502 30.15 -13.33 2.93
C ILE A 502 30.02 -14.83 2.66
N VAL A 503 29.26 -15.56 3.47
CA VAL A 503 28.99 -16.98 3.23
C VAL A 503 28.16 -17.17 1.96
N GLY A 504 27.01 -16.49 1.86
CA GLY A 504 26.09 -16.63 0.74
C GLY A 504 25.35 -17.98 0.69
N SER A 505 24.39 -18.11 -0.23
CA SER A 505 23.60 -19.34 -0.38
C SER A 505 24.49 -20.52 -0.75
N ARG A 506 24.42 -21.61 0.03
CA ARG A 506 25.27 -22.81 -0.11
C ARG A 506 26.79 -22.49 -0.10
N ALA A 507 27.20 -21.46 0.65
CA ALA A 507 28.59 -21.01 0.74
C ALA A 507 29.23 -20.52 -0.58
N ARG A 508 28.41 -20.23 -1.61
CA ARG A 508 28.92 -19.85 -2.95
C ARG A 508 29.74 -18.56 -2.96
N ASN A 509 29.33 -17.54 -2.20
CA ASN A 509 30.04 -16.26 -2.15
C ASN A 509 31.40 -16.44 -1.48
N LYS A 510 31.44 -17.17 -0.36
CA LYS A 510 32.69 -17.49 0.33
C LYS A 510 33.65 -18.24 -0.59
N GLN A 511 33.20 -19.30 -1.26
CA GLN A 511 34.03 -20.06 -2.20
C GLN A 511 34.57 -19.18 -3.34
N LYS A 512 33.74 -18.26 -3.84
CA LYS A 512 34.16 -17.30 -4.87
C LYS A 512 35.23 -16.34 -4.36
N LEU A 513 35.01 -15.72 -3.20
CA LEU A 513 35.96 -14.79 -2.57
C LEU A 513 37.30 -15.47 -2.25
N GLU A 514 37.26 -16.70 -1.73
CA GLU A 514 38.47 -17.49 -1.44
C GLU A 514 39.22 -17.87 -2.73
N MET A 515 38.50 -18.21 -3.80
CA MET A 515 39.09 -18.53 -5.11
C MET A 515 39.72 -17.30 -5.79
N GLU A 516 39.08 -16.13 -5.72
CA GLU A 516 39.55 -14.90 -6.37
C GLU A 516 40.72 -14.23 -5.63
N SER A 517 40.75 -14.32 -4.29
CA SER A 517 41.81 -13.71 -3.47
C SER A 517 42.96 -14.65 -3.11
N GLY A 518 42.76 -15.97 -3.20
CA GLY A 518 43.70 -16.97 -2.68
C GLY A 518 43.79 -17.00 -1.15
N CYS A 519 42.90 -16.28 -0.46
CA CYS A 519 42.81 -16.21 1.00
C CYS A 519 41.72 -17.15 1.51
N LYS A 520 41.94 -17.77 2.67
CA LYS A 520 40.94 -18.58 3.38
C LYS A 520 40.17 -17.70 4.36
N ILE A 521 38.84 -17.75 4.29
CA ILE A 521 37.94 -16.94 5.12
C ILE A 521 37.37 -17.83 6.22
N VAL A 522 37.63 -17.48 7.48
CA VAL A 522 37.06 -18.15 8.65
C VAL A 522 36.00 -17.23 9.26
N VAL A 523 34.75 -17.66 9.14
CA VAL A 523 33.59 -16.97 9.71
C VAL A 523 33.24 -17.67 11.03
N PRO A 524 33.17 -16.96 12.17
CA PRO A 524 32.79 -17.52 13.46
C PRO A 524 31.42 -18.20 13.42
N LYS A 525 31.20 -19.16 14.32
CA LYS A 525 29.88 -19.81 14.42
C LYS A 525 28.86 -18.79 14.91
N ARG A 526 27.61 -18.96 14.48
CA ARG A 526 26.51 -18.07 14.85
C ARG A 526 26.26 -17.97 16.36
N GLU A 527 26.70 -18.96 17.12
CA GLU A 527 26.60 -19.04 18.59
C GLU A 527 27.65 -18.20 19.31
N GLU A 528 28.78 -17.91 18.65
CA GLU A 528 29.91 -17.15 19.22
C GLU A 528 29.63 -15.65 19.22
N MET A 529 28.63 -15.18 18.45
CA MET A 529 28.15 -13.78 18.41
C MET A 529 29.28 -12.76 18.27
N GLU A 530 30.35 -13.12 17.55
CA GLU A 530 31.50 -12.27 17.34
C GLU A 530 31.28 -11.35 16.13
N ASP A 531 31.57 -10.06 16.30
CA ASP A 531 31.54 -9.03 15.25
C ASP A 531 32.89 -8.97 14.51
N ALA A 532 33.36 -10.12 14.00
CA ALA A 532 34.58 -10.20 13.19
C ALA A 532 34.60 -11.43 12.28
N VAL A 533 35.42 -11.36 11.22
CA VAL A 533 35.85 -12.52 10.42
C VAL A 533 37.36 -12.58 10.35
N TYR A 534 37.91 -13.78 10.17
CA TYR A 534 39.36 -13.98 10.11
C TYR A 534 39.80 -14.36 8.69
N LEU A 535 40.78 -13.65 8.17
CA LEU A 535 41.38 -13.89 6.86
C LEU A 535 42.73 -14.59 7.06
N ARG A 536 42.97 -15.68 6.33
CA ARG A 536 44.21 -16.47 6.46
C ARG A 536 44.84 -16.74 5.11
N ALA A 537 46.11 -16.38 4.92
CA ALA A 537 46.84 -16.68 3.68
C ALA A 537 48.36 -16.72 3.89
N ARG A 538 49.09 -17.41 3.00
CA ARG A 538 50.56 -17.45 3.03
C ARG A 538 51.23 -16.13 2.62
N GLN A 539 50.54 -15.33 1.81
CA GLN A 539 51.02 -14.04 1.31
C GLN A 539 50.12 -12.91 1.83
N LYS A 540 50.73 -11.82 2.30
CA LYS A 540 49.99 -10.62 2.77
C LYS A 540 49.10 -10.01 1.67
N SER A 541 49.57 -10.02 0.43
CA SER A 541 48.82 -9.55 -0.76
C SER A 541 47.47 -10.25 -0.93
N SER A 542 47.37 -11.55 -0.62
CA SER A 542 46.10 -12.29 -0.63
C SER A 542 45.13 -11.83 0.46
N ILE A 543 45.64 -11.40 1.63
CA ILE A 543 44.80 -10.84 2.70
C ILE A 543 44.27 -9.47 2.29
N TYR A 544 45.11 -8.59 1.74
CA TYR A 544 44.70 -7.27 1.25
C TYR A 544 43.62 -7.37 0.17
N SER A 545 43.84 -8.23 -0.83
CA SER A 545 42.86 -8.50 -1.88
C SER A 545 41.53 -9.04 -1.31
N CYS A 546 41.59 -9.98 -0.36
CA CYS A 546 40.39 -10.53 0.26
C CYS A 546 39.62 -9.51 1.11
N LYS A 547 40.33 -8.65 1.87
CA LYS A 547 39.74 -7.57 2.66
C LYS A 547 38.96 -6.61 1.76
N ALA A 548 39.58 -6.13 0.67
CA ALA A 548 38.95 -5.22 -0.28
C ALA A 548 37.69 -5.83 -0.93
N LEU A 549 37.74 -7.10 -1.33
CA LEU A 549 36.57 -7.79 -1.92
C LEU A 549 35.42 -7.96 -0.92
N ILE A 550 35.72 -8.20 0.36
CA ILE A 550 34.70 -8.31 1.42
C ILE A 550 34.09 -6.94 1.71
N GLU A 551 34.89 -5.86 1.77
CA GLU A 551 34.41 -4.49 1.99
C GLU A 551 33.45 -4.06 0.88
N LEU A 552 33.84 -4.26 -0.39
CA LEU A 552 33.00 -3.96 -1.55
C LEU A 552 31.68 -4.76 -1.54
N LEU A 553 31.73 -6.03 -1.13
CA LEU A 553 30.53 -6.85 -0.98
C LEU A 553 29.63 -6.30 0.13
N CYS A 554 30.20 -5.90 1.27
CA CYS A 554 29.44 -5.38 2.40
C CYS A 554 28.77 -4.04 2.05
N GLU A 555 29.48 -3.11 1.41
CA GLU A 555 28.90 -1.85 0.91
C GLU A 555 27.72 -2.08 -0.03
N LYS A 556 27.86 -3.03 -0.97
CA LYS A 556 26.80 -3.40 -1.91
C LYS A 556 25.57 -3.98 -1.22
N GLU A 557 25.78 -4.84 -0.23
CA GLU A 557 24.69 -5.51 0.48
C GLU A 557 24.08 -4.64 1.59
N GLU A 558 24.81 -3.67 2.13
CA GLU A 558 24.34 -2.69 3.12
C GLU A 558 23.14 -1.91 2.58
N ALA A 559 23.15 -1.55 1.30
CA ALA A 559 22.02 -0.88 0.63
C ALA A 559 20.70 -1.66 0.77
N LYS A 560 20.75 -2.98 0.92
CA LYS A 560 19.58 -3.87 1.04
C LYS A 560 19.15 -4.10 2.50
N LEU A 561 19.95 -3.67 3.47
CA LEU A 561 19.61 -3.77 4.88
C LEU A 561 18.59 -2.71 5.28
N GLU A 562 17.66 -3.08 6.17
CA GLU A 562 16.70 -2.16 6.78
C GLU A 562 17.40 -1.21 7.76
N TYR A 563 16.86 0.01 7.90
CA TYR A 563 17.32 0.95 8.93
C TYR A 563 17.00 0.42 10.33
N THR A 564 17.93 0.58 11.25
CA THR A 564 17.77 0.10 12.64
C THR A 564 17.46 1.23 13.60
N HIS A 565 17.96 2.43 13.33
CA HIS A 565 17.83 3.61 14.19
C HIS A 565 17.54 4.84 13.33
N PHE A 566 17.24 5.96 13.97
CA PHE A 566 17.13 7.26 13.33
C PHE A 566 17.47 8.36 14.34
N ILE A 567 17.90 9.52 13.84
CA ILE A 567 18.07 10.74 14.61
C ILE A 567 16.85 11.63 14.41
N SER A 568 16.32 12.16 15.51
CA SER A 568 15.13 13.00 15.48
C SER A 568 15.19 14.16 16.46
N VAL A 569 14.48 15.24 16.14
CA VAL A 569 14.20 16.37 17.04
C VAL A 569 12.81 16.16 17.66
N PRO A 570 12.71 15.90 18.97
CA PRO A 570 11.42 15.66 19.62
C PRO A 570 10.60 16.96 19.72
N LEU A 571 9.32 16.90 19.39
CA LEU A 571 8.36 18.00 19.51
C LEU A 571 7.46 17.87 20.74
N ALA A 572 7.49 16.72 21.40
CA ALA A 572 6.62 16.37 22.52
C ALA A 572 6.90 17.13 23.83
N TYR A 573 7.92 18.00 23.88
CA TYR A 573 8.25 18.76 25.08
C TYR A 573 7.24 19.87 25.41
N ASP A 574 6.44 20.30 24.43
CA ASP A 574 5.41 21.32 24.64
C ASP A 574 4.05 20.67 24.98
N ASP A 575 3.56 20.94 26.20
CA ASP A 575 2.30 20.38 26.70
C ASP A 575 1.09 20.82 25.88
N LYS A 576 1.07 22.08 25.43
CA LYS A 576 -0.02 22.64 24.65
C LYS A 576 -0.08 21.99 23.27
N PHE A 577 1.07 21.75 22.66
CA PHE A 577 1.16 21.02 21.40
C PHE A 577 0.65 19.59 21.55
N ARG A 578 1.03 18.88 22.62
CA ARG A 578 0.51 17.52 22.88
C ARG A 578 -1.01 17.51 23.03
N GLN A 579 -1.57 18.44 23.81
CA GLN A 579 -3.01 18.58 23.97
C GLN A 579 -3.73 18.86 22.64
N LEU A 580 -3.16 19.71 21.78
CA LEU A 580 -3.74 19.98 20.45
C LEU A 580 -3.72 18.75 19.54
N VAL A 581 -2.64 17.96 19.57
CA VAL A 581 -2.53 16.71 18.79
C VAL A 581 -3.50 15.66 19.31
N ASP A 582 -3.61 15.50 20.63
CA ASP A 582 -4.55 14.56 21.24
C ASP A 582 -6.00 14.97 20.99
N GLY A 583 -6.32 16.27 21.08
CA GLY A 583 -7.65 16.80 20.72
C GLY A 583 -8.00 16.57 19.25
N PHE A 584 -7.07 16.85 18.32
CA PHE A 584 -7.24 16.53 16.90
C PHE A 584 -7.55 15.04 16.69
N ARG A 585 -6.81 14.14 17.36
CA ARG A 585 -7.05 12.70 17.29
C ARG A 585 -8.44 12.33 17.80
N GLU A 586 -8.84 12.85 18.96
CA GLU A 586 -10.16 12.58 19.54
C GLU A 586 -11.28 13.03 18.60
N ASP A 587 -11.19 14.26 18.08
CA ASP A 587 -12.16 14.82 17.15
C ASP A 587 -12.29 13.95 15.88
N VAL A 588 -11.18 13.57 15.26
CA VAL A 588 -11.20 12.77 14.02
C VAL A 588 -11.72 11.35 14.26
N VAL A 589 -11.36 10.72 15.38
CA VAL A 589 -11.83 9.36 15.71
C VAL A 589 -13.33 9.37 16.05
N LEU A 590 -13.83 10.41 16.72
CA LEU A 590 -15.25 10.54 17.05
C LEU A 590 -16.15 10.61 15.82
N GLN A 591 -15.65 11.16 14.71
CA GLN A 591 -16.37 11.29 13.44
C GLN A 591 -16.48 9.96 12.66
N ARG A 592 -15.70 8.94 13.03
CA ARG A 592 -15.75 7.57 12.46
C ARG A 592 -15.58 7.48 10.93
N PHE A 593 -14.60 8.19 10.38
CA PHE A 593 -14.26 8.09 8.95
C PHE A 593 -13.79 6.68 8.58
N GLN A 594 -14.12 6.21 7.37
CA GLN A 594 -13.74 4.88 6.92
C GLN A 594 -12.20 4.78 6.76
N GLY A 595 -11.64 3.65 7.19
CA GLY A 595 -10.18 3.45 7.15
C GLY A 595 -9.38 4.27 8.17
N ILE A 596 -10.02 5.16 8.95
CA ILE A 596 -9.37 5.97 9.99
C ILE A 596 -9.73 5.42 11.37
N ASP A 597 -8.74 4.83 12.04
CA ASP A 597 -8.87 4.31 13.40
C ASP A 597 -7.84 4.96 14.34
N ALA A 598 -8.13 4.98 15.63
CA ALA A 598 -7.24 5.54 16.65
C ALA A 598 -5.82 4.93 16.66
N SER A 599 -5.63 3.75 16.06
CA SER A 599 -4.33 3.06 15.92
C SER A 599 -3.40 3.67 14.87
N ILE A 600 -3.92 4.40 13.88
CA ILE A 600 -3.07 5.02 12.84
C ILE A 600 -2.48 6.36 13.28
N PHE A 601 -2.91 6.89 14.43
CA PHE A 601 -2.41 8.15 14.96
C PHE A 601 -1.07 8.00 15.68
N MET A 602 -0.18 8.94 15.44
CA MET A 602 1.06 9.07 16.20
C MET A 602 0.72 9.49 17.64
N PRO A 603 1.21 8.77 18.67
CA PRO A 603 1.07 9.24 20.05
C PRO A 603 1.71 10.61 20.22
N SER A 604 1.02 11.55 20.88
CA SER A 604 1.50 12.92 21.08
C SER A 604 2.87 12.98 21.75
N GLN A 605 3.18 12.02 22.63
CA GLN A 605 4.48 11.93 23.33
C GLN A 605 5.63 11.48 22.42
N ARG A 606 5.34 10.98 21.21
CA ARG A 606 6.34 10.50 20.26
C ARG A 606 6.52 11.45 19.07
N MET A 607 5.84 12.58 19.03
CA MET A 607 5.95 13.53 17.93
C MET A 607 7.38 14.05 17.77
N HIS A 608 7.91 13.99 16.56
CA HIS A 608 9.28 14.39 16.24
C HIS A 608 9.45 14.77 14.77
N PHE A 609 10.51 15.51 14.46
CA PHE A 609 11.07 15.61 13.11
C PHE A 609 12.20 14.58 12.96
N THR A 610 12.21 13.81 11.87
CA THR A 610 13.31 12.89 11.55
C THR A 610 14.35 13.60 10.71
N LEU A 611 15.61 13.57 11.13
CA LEU A 611 16.73 14.20 10.41
C LEU A 611 17.54 13.20 9.59
N CYS A 612 17.74 11.99 10.10
CA CYS A 612 18.58 10.99 9.45
C CYS A 612 18.18 9.57 9.87
N MET A 613 18.08 8.64 8.93
CA MET A 613 17.93 7.20 9.20
C MET A 613 19.31 6.53 9.28
N LEU A 614 19.48 5.61 10.21
CA LEU A 614 20.78 5.01 10.54
C LEU A 614 20.76 3.48 10.42
N LYS A 615 21.89 2.91 9.99
CA LYS A 615 22.14 1.47 9.87
C LYS A 615 23.25 1.05 10.84
N LEU A 616 22.91 1.05 12.13
CA LEU A 616 23.81 0.60 13.20
C LEU A 616 23.53 -0.89 13.44
N HIS A 617 24.54 -1.73 13.19
CA HIS A 617 24.40 -3.18 13.19
C HIS A 617 25.21 -3.88 14.30
N SER A 618 26.07 -3.15 15.03
CA SER A 618 26.78 -3.64 16.21
C SER A 618 26.59 -2.72 17.42
N HIS A 619 26.85 -3.26 18.62
CA HIS A 619 26.86 -2.46 19.84
C HIS A 619 27.97 -1.40 19.83
N ALA A 620 29.14 -1.72 19.26
CA ALA A 620 30.23 -0.77 19.11
C ALA A 620 29.84 0.45 18.27
N GLN A 621 29.13 0.25 17.15
CA GLN A 621 28.61 1.36 16.34
C GLN A 621 27.57 2.21 17.09
N VAL A 622 26.77 1.60 17.96
CA VAL A 622 25.81 2.32 18.80
C VAL A 622 26.52 3.16 19.86
N ASP A 623 27.56 2.63 20.48
CA ASP A 623 28.34 3.37 21.49
C ASP A 623 29.15 4.50 20.85
N GLU A 624 29.75 4.26 19.68
CA GLU A 624 30.43 5.29 18.89
C GLU A 624 29.47 6.39 18.44
N MET A 625 28.24 6.04 18.05
CA MET A 625 27.18 7.02 17.76
C MET A 625 26.81 7.87 18.98
N LYS A 626 26.79 7.30 20.19
CA LYS A 626 26.53 8.09 21.43
C LYS A 626 27.64 9.10 21.67
N GLU A 627 28.90 8.72 21.48
CA GLU A 627 30.03 9.64 21.61
C GLU A 627 29.99 10.73 20.51
N ALA A 628 29.68 10.37 19.27
CA ALA A 628 29.49 11.34 18.19
C ALA A 628 28.37 12.36 18.50
N LEU A 629 27.26 11.92 19.11
CA LEU A 629 26.18 12.81 19.53
C LEU A 629 26.58 13.75 20.67
N LYS A 630 27.41 13.29 21.63
CA LYS A 630 27.97 14.15 22.69
C LYS A 630 28.86 15.23 22.10
N ASP A 631 29.72 14.85 21.16
CA ASP A 631 30.59 15.78 20.43
C ASP A 631 29.78 16.81 19.63
N LEU A 632 28.75 16.35 18.91
CA LEU A 632 27.83 17.23 18.21
C LEU A 632 27.17 18.23 19.16
N SER A 633 26.67 17.75 20.31
CA SER A 633 26.08 18.63 21.33
C SER A 633 27.06 19.69 21.83
N ALA A 634 28.33 19.33 22.05
CA ALA A 634 29.37 20.28 22.46
C ALA A 634 29.65 21.31 21.35
N ARG A 635 29.74 20.88 20.09
CA ARG A 635 29.92 21.77 18.92
C ARG A 635 28.76 22.75 18.77
N LEU A 636 27.52 22.26 18.80
CA LEU A 636 26.32 23.10 18.67
C LEU A 636 26.21 24.11 19.80
N SER A 637 26.56 23.70 21.04
CA SER A 637 26.54 24.60 22.21
C SER A 637 27.56 25.73 22.12
N ALA A 638 28.65 25.54 21.37
CA ALA A 638 29.65 26.58 21.13
C ALA A 638 29.23 27.59 20.04
N THR A 639 28.21 27.27 19.25
CA THR A 639 27.69 28.14 18.18
C THR A 639 26.56 29.02 18.72
N SER A 640 26.69 30.35 18.56
CA SER A 640 25.74 31.34 19.07
C SER A 640 24.30 31.16 18.58
N ASP A 641 24.12 30.56 17.41
CA ASP A 641 22.80 30.28 16.87
C ASP A 641 21.98 29.36 17.79
N TYR A 642 22.56 28.31 18.36
CA TYR A 642 21.82 27.34 19.18
C TYR A 642 21.66 27.76 20.65
N ALA A 643 22.15 28.95 21.02
CA ALA A 643 21.97 29.50 22.37
C ALA A 643 20.52 29.98 22.64
N ARG A 644 19.72 30.20 21.58
CA ARG A 644 18.32 30.62 21.67
C ARG A 644 17.35 29.51 21.24
N PRO A 645 16.18 29.36 21.89
CA PRO A 645 15.14 28.46 21.44
C PRO A 645 14.64 28.82 20.04
N VAL A 646 14.20 27.83 19.27
CA VAL A 646 13.46 28.04 18.01
C VAL A 646 12.02 27.64 18.21
N LEU A 647 11.12 28.49 17.70
CA LEU A 647 9.68 28.22 17.68
C LEU A 647 9.33 27.52 16.38
N ALA A 648 8.69 26.35 16.50
CA ALA A 648 8.14 25.62 15.37
C ALA A 648 6.62 25.89 15.28
N HIS A 649 6.18 26.47 14.17
CA HIS A 649 4.78 26.76 13.89
C HIS A 649 4.14 25.65 13.04
N MET A 650 3.64 24.61 13.71
CA MET A 650 3.00 23.47 13.05
C MET A 650 1.64 23.91 12.46
N LYS A 651 1.52 23.95 11.12
CA LYS A 651 0.30 24.41 10.43
C LYS A 651 -0.17 23.47 9.33
N GLY A 652 -1.49 23.23 9.33
CA GLY A 652 -2.18 22.46 8.30
C GLY A 652 -1.92 20.97 8.36
N LEU A 653 -2.68 20.25 7.52
CA LEU A 653 -2.53 18.82 7.24
C LEU A 653 -1.94 18.69 5.83
N HIS A 654 -0.91 17.86 5.70
CA HIS A 654 -0.21 17.61 4.43
C HIS A 654 -0.09 16.10 4.20
N ILE A 655 0.00 15.72 2.94
CA ILE A 655 0.17 14.34 2.49
C ILE A 655 1.37 14.24 1.55
N PHE A 656 1.95 13.05 1.43
CA PHE A 656 3.07 12.81 0.51
C PHE A 656 2.63 12.42 -0.91
N THR A 657 1.34 12.11 -1.08
CA THR A 657 0.71 11.72 -2.33
C THR A 657 -0.11 12.88 -2.89
N ASP A 658 -0.29 12.96 -4.21
CA ASP A 658 -1.15 13.99 -4.82
C ASP A 658 -2.65 13.62 -4.77
N ASP A 659 -2.96 12.38 -4.36
CA ASP A 659 -4.31 11.84 -4.26
C ASP A 659 -4.76 11.79 -2.79
N PRO A 660 -5.73 12.62 -2.37
CA PRO A 660 -6.26 12.62 -1.00
C PRO A 660 -7.19 11.43 -0.72
N THR A 661 -7.68 10.71 -1.74
CA THR A 661 -8.56 9.54 -1.56
C THR A 661 -7.80 8.26 -1.19
N SER A 662 -6.47 8.28 -1.32
CA SER A 662 -5.60 7.15 -1.02
C SER A 662 -4.33 7.58 -0.31
N VAL A 663 -4.47 7.87 0.98
CA VAL A 663 -3.40 8.42 1.82
C VAL A 663 -2.88 7.37 2.81
N GLY A 664 -1.57 7.19 2.84
CA GLY A 664 -0.89 6.35 3.83
C GLY A 664 -0.34 7.14 5.03
N VAL A 665 -0.11 8.45 4.85
CA VAL A 665 0.54 9.31 5.84
C VAL A 665 -0.03 10.72 5.76
N ILE A 666 -0.51 11.23 6.90
CA ILE A 666 -0.78 12.66 7.11
C ILE A 666 0.26 13.20 8.07
N PHE A 667 0.82 14.35 7.74
CA PHE A 667 1.79 15.04 8.58
C PHE A 667 1.46 16.53 8.70
N THR A 668 1.98 17.14 9.74
CA THR A 668 2.02 18.60 9.89
C THR A 668 3.47 19.06 9.86
N THR A 669 3.71 20.30 9.45
CA THR A 669 5.05 20.85 9.38
C THR A 669 5.03 22.35 9.57
N ASP A 670 6.21 22.91 9.84
CA ASP A 670 6.45 24.34 9.79
C ASP A 670 7.10 24.67 8.44
N ARG A 671 6.63 25.74 7.80
CA ARG A 671 7.17 26.25 6.53
C ARG A 671 8.05 27.49 6.72
N SER A 672 8.42 27.82 7.96
CA SER A 672 9.28 28.94 8.27
C SER A 672 10.72 28.67 7.82
N ARG A 673 11.31 29.65 7.12
CA ARG A 673 12.73 29.59 6.71
C ARG A 673 13.67 29.59 7.91
N GLU A 674 13.27 30.21 9.02
CA GLU A 674 14.10 30.26 10.24
C GLU A 674 14.36 28.86 10.82
N LEU A 675 13.29 28.08 11.04
CA LEU A 675 13.43 26.70 11.52
C LEU A 675 14.19 25.85 10.50
N GLN A 676 13.82 25.95 9.23
CA GLN A 676 14.42 25.16 8.16
C GLN A 676 15.93 25.39 8.04
N ASN A 677 16.38 26.64 8.01
CA ASN A 677 17.80 26.98 7.94
C ASN A 677 18.58 26.47 9.14
N ARG A 678 17.99 26.56 10.34
CA ARG A 678 18.66 26.05 11.55
C ARG A 678 18.73 24.53 11.57
N MET A 679 17.69 23.84 11.10
CA MET A 679 17.70 22.38 11.00
C MET A 679 18.71 21.89 9.95
N ASN A 680 18.83 22.60 8.82
CA ASN A 680 19.85 22.30 7.80
C ASN A 680 21.27 22.46 8.36
N SER A 681 21.58 23.59 9.01
CA SER A 681 22.90 23.83 9.61
C SER A 681 23.28 22.77 10.64
N MET A 682 22.31 22.33 11.45
CA MET A 682 22.52 21.26 12.43
C MET A 682 22.76 19.92 11.74
N ALA A 683 22.00 19.63 10.69
CA ALA A 683 22.14 18.41 9.90
C ALA A 683 23.49 18.35 9.18
N ASP A 684 23.97 19.46 8.61
CA ASP A 684 25.28 19.54 7.97
C ASP A 684 26.41 19.17 8.94
N SER A 685 26.42 19.82 10.11
CA SER A 685 27.40 19.55 11.17
C SER A 685 27.35 18.10 11.66
N MET A 686 26.13 17.53 11.70
CA MET A 686 25.89 16.14 12.09
C MET A 686 26.41 15.16 11.03
N PHE A 687 26.11 15.39 9.75
CA PHE A 687 26.53 14.51 8.65
C PHE A 687 28.04 14.48 8.48
N GLU A 688 28.71 15.63 8.54
CA GLU A 688 30.18 15.71 8.49
C GLU A 688 30.82 14.90 9.62
N LEU A 689 30.32 15.05 10.85
CA LEU A 689 30.85 14.32 12.01
C LEU A 689 30.61 12.81 11.90
N PHE A 690 29.43 12.40 11.45
CA PHE A 690 29.09 10.98 11.34
C PHE A 690 29.84 10.29 10.20
N GLN A 691 30.09 10.99 9.10
CA GLN A 691 30.94 10.49 8.02
C GLN A 691 32.39 10.35 8.50
N ALA A 692 32.93 11.35 9.20
CA ALA A 692 34.30 11.30 9.73
C ALA A 692 34.53 10.14 10.72
N ARG A 693 33.46 9.68 11.40
CA ARG A 693 33.49 8.54 12.33
C ARG A 693 33.05 7.21 11.70
N ASN A 694 32.88 7.15 10.37
CA ASN A 694 32.42 5.95 9.65
C ASN A 694 31.07 5.39 10.14
N LEU A 695 30.20 6.25 10.69
CA LEU A 695 28.88 5.87 11.20
C LEU A 695 27.79 5.98 10.12
N VAL A 696 28.02 6.82 9.11
CA VAL A 696 27.13 7.02 7.96
C VAL A 696 27.98 7.17 6.71
N SER A 697 27.68 6.41 5.66
CA SER A 697 28.36 6.53 4.36
C SER A 697 27.71 7.59 3.47
N ALA A 698 28.47 8.15 2.51
CA ALA A 698 27.93 9.05 1.49
C ALA A 698 26.80 8.39 0.68
N GLN A 699 26.93 7.10 0.37
CA GLN A 699 25.90 6.30 -0.29
C GLN A 699 24.61 6.25 0.55
N ASN A 700 24.72 6.11 1.88
CA ASN A 700 23.60 6.13 2.80
C ASN A 700 22.86 7.49 2.77
N LEU A 701 23.58 8.61 2.82
CA LEU A 701 22.99 9.95 2.72
C LEU A 701 22.35 10.21 1.34
N MET A 702 23.00 9.80 0.25
CA MET A 702 22.43 9.91 -1.10
C MET A 702 21.14 9.09 -1.24
N SER A 703 21.07 7.89 -0.67
CA SER A 703 19.85 7.06 -0.70
C SER A 703 18.66 7.71 0.01
N GLN A 704 18.95 8.58 1.00
CA GLN A 704 17.96 9.36 1.73
C GLN A 704 17.70 10.74 1.09
N ARG A 705 18.38 11.07 -0.01
CA ARG A 705 18.38 12.39 -0.66
C ARG A 705 18.82 13.52 0.30
N LEU A 706 19.72 13.20 1.23
CA LEU A 706 20.35 14.15 2.15
C LEU A 706 21.71 14.63 1.62
N LEU A 707 22.24 13.98 0.59
CA LEU A 707 23.44 14.36 -0.13
C LEU A 707 23.13 14.31 -1.63
N SER A 708 23.41 15.39 -2.37
CA SER A 708 23.27 15.46 -3.81
C SER A 708 24.43 14.80 -4.54
N SER A 709 24.27 14.56 -5.85
CA SER A 709 25.27 13.86 -6.67
C SER A 709 26.59 14.61 -6.83
N ASP A 710 26.60 15.92 -6.54
CA ASP A 710 27.78 16.80 -6.49
C ASP A 710 28.44 16.83 -5.10
N GLY A 711 27.95 16.05 -4.14
CA GLY A 711 28.51 15.95 -2.80
C GLY A 711 28.09 17.06 -1.84
N GLN A 712 27.10 17.89 -2.19
CA GLN A 712 26.53 18.88 -1.27
C GLN A 712 25.39 18.30 -0.43
N HIS A 713 25.22 18.80 0.79
CA HIS A 713 24.07 18.41 1.60
C HIS A 713 22.79 19.04 1.06
N ALA A 714 21.74 18.22 1.01
CA ALA A 714 20.41 18.65 0.62
C ALA A 714 19.59 19.07 1.85
N GLU A 715 18.60 19.93 1.61
CA GLU A 715 17.67 20.39 2.64
C GLU A 715 16.94 19.24 3.34
N VAL A 716 16.96 19.24 4.69
CA VAL A 716 16.26 18.21 5.47
C VAL A 716 14.75 18.40 5.39
N LYS A 717 14.01 17.33 5.11
CA LYS A 717 12.55 17.40 5.02
C LYS A 717 11.90 17.37 6.39
N LEU A 718 11.51 18.53 6.89
CA LEU A 718 10.76 18.64 8.15
C LEU A 718 9.31 18.18 7.94
N HIS A 719 8.94 17.10 8.62
CA HIS A 719 7.56 16.61 8.69
C HIS A 719 7.33 15.91 10.02
N ALA A 720 6.29 16.32 10.74
CA ALA A 720 5.84 15.67 11.96
C ALA A 720 4.61 14.83 11.63
N THR A 721 4.80 13.51 11.63
CA THR A 721 3.74 12.57 11.22
C THR A 721 2.61 12.58 12.25
N LEU A 722 1.39 12.89 11.82
CA LEU A 722 0.17 12.86 12.65
C LEU A 722 -0.53 11.50 12.54
N MET A 723 -0.62 10.99 11.30
CA MET A 723 -1.28 9.72 11.00
C MET A 723 -0.41 8.92 10.05
N ASN A 724 -0.29 7.62 10.29
CA ASN A 724 0.45 6.71 9.43
C ASN A 724 -0.20 5.33 9.48
N THR A 725 -0.55 4.79 8.32
CA THR A 725 -1.12 3.43 8.22
C THR A 725 -0.14 2.36 8.67
N LYS A 726 1.17 2.66 8.74
CA LYS A 726 2.17 1.77 9.39
C LYS A 726 1.99 1.64 10.90
N TYR A 727 1.34 2.60 11.57
CA TYR A 727 1.08 2.53 13.00
C TYR A 727 -0.13 1.68 13.32
N ALA A 728 -1.01 1.45 12.33
CA ALA A 728 -2.08 0.48 12.42
C ALA A 728 -1.48 -0.82 12.94
N ARG A 729 -1.67 -1.07 14.23
CA ARG A 729 -1.34 -2.37 14.79
C ARG A 729 -2.34 -3.28 14.14
N SER A 730 -1.91 -4.02 13.13
CA SER A 730 -2.60 -5.23 12.77
C SER A 730 -2.78 -5.99 14.07
N ARG A 731 -4.04 -6.32 14.41
CA ARG A 731 -4.33 -7.17 15.55
C ARG A 731 -3.64 -8.56 15.43
N PHE A 732 -2.91 -8.82 14.33
CA PHE A 732 -2.14 -10.02 14.03
C PHE A 732 -0.85 -9.68 13.24
N ASP A 733 0.29 -10.22 13.66
CA ASP A 733 1.67 -10.00 13.17
C ASP A 733 1.92 -10.52 11.73
N ASP A 734 1.09 -10.14 10.76
CA ASP A 734 1.32 -10.40 9.33
C ASP A 734 2.10 -9.23 8.72
N ARG A 735 3.44 -9.31 8.72
CA ARG A 735 4.31 -8.37 7.97
C ARG A 735 4.11 -8.38 6.44
N ALA A 736 3.12 -9.14 5.95
CA ALA A 736 2.84 -9.40 4.54
C ALA A 736 1.44 -8.96 4.07
N ALA A 737 0.55 -8.46 4.94
CA ALA A 737 -0.71 -7.87 4.49
C ALA A 737 -0.44 -6.53 3.78
N PRO A 738 -1.04 -6.26 2.61
CA PRO A 738 -0.89 -4.97 1.94
C PRO A 738 -1.41 -3.86 2.86
N ARG A 739 -0.62 -2.79 3.00
CA ARG A 739 -1.03 -1.61 3.76
C ARG A 739 -2.23 -0.99 3.07
N GLU A 740 -3.34 -0.86 3.77
CA GLU A 740 -4.49 -0.13 3.26
C GLU A 740 -4.27 1.36 3.51
N ASN A 741 -4.30 2.14 2.43
CA ASN A 741 -4.43 3.58 2.51
C ASN A 741 -5.86 3.93 2.93
N PHE A 742 -6.07 5.12 3.47
CA PHE A 742 -7.41 5.62 3.83
C PHE A 742 -7.75 6.87 3.00
N ASP A 743 -9.04 7.14 2.85
CA ASP A 743 -9.52 8.37 2.24
C ASP A 743 -9.37 9.53 3.24
N ALA A 744 -8.49 10.46 2.91
CA ALA A 744 -8.27 11.69 3.66
C ALA A 744 -8.96 12.90 3.03
N SER A 745 -9.67 12.76 1.90
CA SER A 745 -10.41 13.86 1.25
C SER A 745 -11.30 14.58 2.26
N VAL A 746 -11.92 13.88 3.20
CA VAL A 746 -12.74 14.49 4.25
C VAL A 746 -11.98 15.43 5.18
N LEU A 747 -10.73 15.06 5.49
CA LEU A 747 -9.83 15.87 6.30
C LEU A 747 -9.21 17.01 5.48
N MET A 748 -9.38 16.98 4.15
CA MET A 748 -8.69 17.83 3.19
C MET A 748 -9.62 18.74 2.36
N GLU A 749 -10.90 18.39 2.16
CA GLU A 749 -11.92 19.08 1.35
C GLU A 749 -12.84 19.96 2.21
N ARG A 750 -13.16 21.14 1.69
CA ARG A 750 -13.84 22.20 2.45
C ARG A 750 -15.09 22.65 1.71
N PHE A 751 -16.26 22.47 2.31
CA PHE A 751 -17.37 23.38 2.00
C PHE A 751 -16.96 24.76 2.50
N GLY A 752 -16.87 25.74 1.60
CA GLY A 752 -16.52 27.12 1.91
C GLY A 752 -17.76 27.92 2.29
N PRO A 753 -18.03 28.20 3.58
CA PRO A 753 -19.13 29.07 3.94
C PRO A 753 -18.85 30.54 3.57
N CYS A 754 -19.85 31.32 3.16
CA CYS A 754 -19.66 32.75 2.87
C CYS A 754 -20.32 33.68 3.89
N ILE A 755 -19.83 34.92 3.95
CA ILE A 755 -20.42 36.06 4.68
C ILE A 755 -20.25 37.32 3.81
N ASP A 756 -21.28 37.71 3.08
CA ASP A 756 -21.27 38.96 2.31
C ASP A 756 -21.70 40.13 3.19
N ILE A 757 -20.88 41.17 3.23
CA ILE A 757 -21.03 42.31 4.14
C ILE A 757 -21.27 43.58 3.34
N HIS A 758 -22.42 44.22 3.58
CA HIS A 758 -22.75 45.50 2.97
C HIS A 758 -23.43 46.44 3.96
N SER A 759 -22.91 47.67 4.05
CA SER A 759 -23.31 48.67 5.06
C SER A 759 -23.20 48.13 6.51
N GLY A 760 -22.17 47.35 6.81
CA GLY A 760 -21.91 46.75 8.12
C GLY A 760 -22.84 45.61 8.54
N GLN A 761 -23.68 45.12 7.61
CA GLN A 761 -24.62 44.02 7.86
C GLN A 761 -24.36 42.88 6.89
N VAL A 762 -24.71 41.66 7.30
CA VAL A 762 -24.65 40.50 6.42
C VAL A 762 -25.84 40.56 5.45
N LYS A 763 -25.54 40.71 4.16
CA LYS A 763 -26.55 40.89 3.10
C LYS A 763 -26.23 40.03 1.90
N GLN A 764 -27.26 39.42 1.34
CA GLN A 764 -27.15 38.73 0.06
C GLN A 764 -27.74 39.61 -1.05
N ILE A 765 -26.97 39.82 -2.11
CA ILE A 765 -27.32 40.71 -3.23
C ILE A 765 -27.72 39.91 -4.47
N VAL A 766 -28.50 40.52 -5.36
CA VAL A 766 -28.73 39.99 -6.72
C VAL A 766 -27.66 40.55 -7.65
N GLY A 767 -26.92 39.67 -8.32
CA GLY A 767 -25.90 40.07 -9.27
C GLY A 767 -26.43 40.99 -10.39
N GLY A 768 -25.64 42.02 -10.74
CA GLY A 768 -25.92 42.91 -11.87
C GLY A 768 -26.75 44.15 -11.54
N THR A 769 -27.14 44.35 -10.28
CA THR A 769 -27.93 45.52 -9.82
C THR A 769 -27.09 46.65 -9.21
N LEU A 770 -25.77 46.46 -9.12
CA LEU A 770 -24.81 47.46 -8.64
C LEU A 770 -24.63 48.59 -9.68
N LYS A 771 -25.38 49.68 -9.53
CA LYS A 771 -25.18 50.96 -10.23
C LYS A 771 -24.65 52.02 -9.26
N ASP A 772 -24.05 53.09 -9.80
CA ASP A 772 -23.38 54.14 -9.03
C ASP A 772 -24.29 54.99 -8.11
N ASP A 773 -25.61 54.87 -8.25
CA ASP A 773 -26.57 55.52 -7.36
C ASP A 773 -27.00 54.59 -6.22
N SER A 774 -26.73 55.01 -4.99
CA SER A 774 -26.90 54.30 -3.72
C SER A 774 -28.33 53.88 -3.35
N GLU A 775 -29.31 53.98 -4.27
CA GLU A 775 -30.72 53.65 -4.02
C GLU A 775 -31.23 52.41 -4.80
N SER A 776 -30.44 51.80 -5.71
CA SER A 776 -30.93 50.71 -6.58
C SER A 776 -30.41 49.30 -6.25
N LEU A 777 -29.88 49.08 -5.04
CA LEU A 777 -29.30 47.79 -4.66
C LEU A 777 -30.41 46.80 -4.27
N VAL A 778 -30.72 45.85 -5.15
CA VAL A 778 -31.74 44.82 -4.88
C VAL A 778 -31.11 43.78 -3.95
N THR A 779 -31.56 43.77 -2.70
CA THR A 779 -31.12 42.80 -1.68
C THR A 779 -32.11 41.65 -1.64
N ASN A 780 -31.61 40.41 -1.73
CA ASN A 780 -32.41 39.21 -1.54
C ASN A 780 -32.74 39.02 -0.05
N PHE A 781 -31.81 39.41 0.82
CA PHE A 781 -31.93 39.24 2.26
C PHE A 781 -30.97 40.17 3.02
N SER A 782 -31.40 40.61 4.20
CA SER A 782 -30.55 41.26 5.20
C SER A 782 -30.69 40.49 6.49
N ALA A 783 -29.61 39.91 6.98
CA ALA A 783 -29.64 39.14 8.22
C ALA A 783 -29.86 40.05 9.42
N SER A 784 -30.61 39.56 10.41
CA SER A 784 -30.72 40.21 11.72
C SER A 784 -29.49 39.97 12.61
N GLN A 785 -28.73 38.90 12.32
CA GLN A 785 -27.58 38.45 13.06
C GLN A 785 -26.32 39.19 12.60
N PRO A 786 -25.37 39.49 13.52
CA PRO A 786 -24.10 40.10 13.17
C PRO A 786 -23.18 39.10 12.47
N SER A 787 -22.15 39.62 11.79
CA SER A 787 -21.19 38.80 11.04
C SER A 787 -20.44 37.80 11.92
N GLY A 788 -20.12 38.17 13.17
CA GLY A 788 -19.51 37.29 14.16
C GLY A 788 -20.36 36.07 14.51
N TRP A 789 -21.69 36.19 14.47
CA TRP A 789 -22.59 35.07 14.74
C TRP A 789 -22.48 33.98 13.66
N PHE A 790 -22.43 34.37 12.39
CA PHE A 790 -22.25 33.44 11.28
C PHE A 790 -20.88 32.74 11.35
N ALA A 791 -19.82 33.51 11.65
CA ALA A 791 -18.48 32.96 11.82
C ALA A 791 -18.39 31.95 12.97
N GLU A 792 -18.99 32.24 14.13
CA GLU A 792 -19.04 31.29 15.27
C GLU A 792 -19.89 30.05 14.93
N LYS A 793 -20.98 30.24 14.18
CA LYS A 793 -21.78 29.12 13.69
C LYS A 793 -20.94 28.19 12.80
N TYR A 794 -20.26 28.73 11.79
CA TYR A 794 -19.38 27.95 10.93
C TYR A 794 -18.25 27.26 11.69
N ARG A 795 -17.68 27.93 12.70
CA ARG A 795 -16.70 27.35 13.60
C ARG A 795 -17.26 26.16 14.38
N SER A 796 -18.46 26.30 14.95
CA SER A 796 -19.13 25.23 15.70
C SER A 796 -19.50 24.03 14.83
N ASP A 797 -19.79 24.28 13.55
CA ASP A 797 -20.12 23.25 12.55
C ASP A 797 -18.88 22.66 11.85
N GLY A 798 -17.67 23.14 12.18
CA GLY A 798 -16.40 22.65 11.66
C GLY A 798 -16.05 23.10 10.24
N LEU A 799 -16.67 24.17 9.75
CA LEU A 799 -16.54 24.64 8.38
C LEU A 799 -15.47 25.74 8.23
N GLY A 800 -14.26 25.36 7.82
CA GLY A 800 -13.17 26.30 7.52
C GLY A 800 -12.96 26.55 6.02
N GLY A 801 -12.17 27.57 5.67
CA GLY A 801 -11.88 27.92 4.27
C GLY A 801 -12.95 28.75 3.58
N GLY A 802 -13.99 29.15 4.32
CA GLY A 802 -15.00 30.09 3.85
C GLY A 802 -14.48 31.52 3.72
N HIS A 803 -15.28 32.43 3.18
CA HIS A 803 -14.88 33.82 2.92
C HIS A 803 -15.85 34.87 3.46
N ALA A 804 -15.32 35.99 3.93
CA ALA A 804 -16.06 37.19 4.25
C ALA A 804 -15.78 38.28 3.20
N ILE A 805 -16.79 38.71 2.44
CA ILE A 805 -16.62 39.65 1.32
C ILE A 805 -17.23 41.01 1.67
N MET A 806 -16.41 42.06 1.66
CA MET A 806 -16.86 43.43 1.85
C MET A 806 -17.32 44.05 0.53
N LEU A 807 -18.63 44.30 0.41
CA LEU A 807 -19.24 44.95 -0.73
C LEU A 807 -19.20 46.47 -0.55
N GLY A 808 -18.07 47.07 -0.94
CA GLY A 808 -17.79 48.50 -0.87
C GLY A 808 -16.91 48.91 0.30
N ALA A 809 -16.23 50.06 0.16
CA ALA A 809 -15.35 50.60 1.18
C ALA A 809 -16.14 51.42 2.20
N SER A 810 -16.34 50.88 3.40
CA SER A 810 -16.88 51.63 4.54
C SER A 810 -16.30 51.11 5.85
N ASP A 811 -16.13 52.00 6.84
CA ASP A 811 -15.67 51.61 8.17
C ASP A 811 -16.60 50.58 8.83
N ALA A 812 -17.90 50.64 8.52
CA ALA A 812 -18.88 49.67 8.98
C ALA A 812 -18.65 48.27 8.39
N ASN A 813 -18.35 48.15 7.09
CA ASN A 813 -18.01 46.88 6.47
C ASN A 813 -16.72 46.30 7.05
N LYS A 814 -15.71 47.15 7.23
CA LYS A 814 -14.43 46.77 7.84
C LYS A 814 -14.63 46.26 9.27
N ALA A 815 -15.42 46.96 10.09
CA ALA A 815 -15.70 46.54 11.46
C ALA A 815 -16.39 45.17 11.52
N ALA A 816 -17.37 44.92 10.65
CA ALA A 816 -18.03 43.62 10.53
C ALA A 816 -17.07 42.53 10.03
N ALA A 817 -16.24 42.80 9.01
CA ALA A 817 -15.25 41.81 8.57
C ALA A 817 -14.29 41.43 9.72
N LEU A 818 -13.79 42.41 10.47
CA LEU A 818 -12.94 42.17 11.63
C LEU A 818 -13.67 41.42 12.76
N GLU A 819 -14.97 41.64 12.94
CA GLU A 819 -15.81 40.90 13.89
C GLU A 819 -15.86 39.40 13.52
N ALA A 820 -16.16 39.08 12.25
CA ALA A 820 -16.18 37.70 11.76
C ALA A 820 -14.82 37.01 11.88
N LEU A 821 -13.73 37.69 11.50
CA LEU A 821 -12.36 37.16 11.59
C LEU A 821 -11.93 36.87 13.03
N LYS A 822 -12.31 37.72 13.99
CA LYS A 822 -12.03 37.50 15.42
C LYS A 822 -12.85 36.38 16.02
N ALA A 823 -14.08 36.17 15.54
CA ALA A 823 -14.95 35.07 15.98
C ALA A 823 -14.44 33.71 15.49
N TYR A 824 -13.82 33.66 14.30
CA TYR A 824 -13.19 32.43 13.80
C TYR A 824 -11.76 32.67 13.25
N PRO A 825 -10.77 32.85 14.14
CA PRO A 825 -9.38 33.09 13.73
C PRO A 825 -8.82 31.90 12.94
N GLY A 826 -8.32 32.17 11.74
CA GLY A 826 -7.81 31.18 10.79
C GLY A 826 -8.89 30.37 10.09
N GLY A 827 -10.17 30.59 10.38
CA GLY A 827 -11.29 29.87 9.77
C GLY A 827 -11.78 30.48 8.46
N LEU A 828 -11.71 31.81 8.33
CA LEU A 828 -12.24 32.56 7.18
C LEU A 828 -11.14 33.27 6.39
N GLN A 829 -11.36 33.44 5.10
CA GLN A 829 -10.67 34.35 4.20
C GLN A 829 -11.40 35.71 4.20
N VAL A 830 -10.78 36.79 3.75
CA VAL A 830 -11.46 38.09 3.62
C VAL A 830 -11.16 38.78 2.29
N GLY A 831 -12.19 39.35 1.66
CA GLY A 831 -12.11 40.07 0.40
C GLY A 831 -12.86 41.39 0.40
N GLY A 832 -12.68 42.17 -0.68
CA GLY A 832 -13.33 43.46 -0.88
C GLY A 832 -12.45 44.65 -0.54
N GLY A 833 -11.88 45.32 -1.54
CA GLY A 833 -11.01 46.48 -1.32
C GLY A 833 -9.64 46.15 -0.70
N ILE A 834 -9.21 44.89 -0.78
CA ILE A 834 -7.88 44.46 -0.34
C ILE A 834 -6.80 45.01 -1.29
N ASN A 835 -5.74 45.56 -0.70
CA ASN A 835 -4.56 46.08 -1.39
C ASN A 835 -3.29 45.84 -0.56
N ALA A 836 -2.12 46.15 -1.13
CA ALA A 836 -0.84 45.95 -0.45
C ALA A 836 -0.74 46.74 0.87
N GLU A 837 -1.47 47.84 1.01
CA GLU A 837 -1.44 48.70 2.20
C GLU A 837 -2.22 48.10 3.37
N ASN A 838 -3.39 47.50 3.11
CA ASN A 838 -4.30 47.02 4.16
C ASN A 838 -4.29 45.51 4.40
N ALA A 839 -3.74 44.70 3.49
CA ALA A 839 -3.87 43.24 3.55
C ALA A 839 -3.35 42.63 4.88
N MET A 840 -2.22 43.14 5.39
CA MET A 840 -1.63 42.63 6.65
C MET A 840 -2.52 42.86 7.87
N GLU A 841 -3.29 43.96 7.90
CA GLU A 841 -4.20 44.26 9.01
C GLU A 841 -5.23 43.14 9.19
N TYR A 842 -5.76 42.61 8.09
CA TYR A 842 -6.74 41.53 8.14
C TYR A 842 -6.10 40.17 8.48
N ILE A 843 -4.90 39.90 7.98
CA ILE A 843 -4.14 38.69 8.35
C ILE A 843 -3.87 38.69 9.86
N GLU A 844 -3.45 39.82 10.43
CA GLU A 844 -3.21 40.00 11.86
C GLU A 844 -4.50 39.89 12.68
N ALA A 845 -5.63 40.33 12.12
CA ALA A 845 -6.95 40.21 12.75
C ALA A 845 -7.52 38.78 12.75
N GLY A 846 -6.86 37.83 12.10
CA GLY A 846 -7.25 36.42 12.09
C GLY A 846 -7.70 35.87 10.74
N ALA A 847 -7.58 36.62 9.64
CA ALA A 847 -7.83 36.04 8.32
C ALA A 847 -6.83 34.93 7.99
N SER A 848 -7.33 33.81 7.49
CA SER A 848 -6.50 32.72 6.96
C SER A 848 -5.76 33.19 5.69
N HIS A 849 -6.48 33.90 4.83
CA HIS A 849 -6.02 34.45 3.56
C HIS A 849 -6.70 35.80 3.31
N VAL A 850 -6.06 36.62 2.46
CA VAL A 850 -6.71 37.77 1.84
C VAL A 850 -7.06 37.45 0.39
N ILE A 851 -8.24 37.89 -0.02
CA ILE A 851 -8.79 37.73 -1.36
C ILE A 851 -8.66 39.06 -2.07
N VAL A 852 -7.92 39.09 -3.17
CA VAL A 852 -7.76 40.29 -3.99
C VAL A 852 -8.57 40.19 -5.29
N THR A 853 -9.32 41.25 -5.56
CA THR A 853 -10.18 41.41 -6.73
C THR A 853 -9.59 42.47 -7.68
N SER A 854 -10.21 43.65 -7.77
CA SER A 854 -9.90 44.69 -8.76
C SER A 854 -8.53 45.35 -8.59
N TYR A 855 -7.88 45.28 -7.42
CA TYR A 855 -6.59 45.96 -7.18
C TYR A 855 -5.49 45.46 -8.12
N VAL A 856 -5.47 44.16 -8.43
CA VAL A 856 -4.49 43.53 -9.34
C VAL A 856 -4.88 43.63 -10.81
N PHE A 857 -5.95 44.36 -11.13
CA PHE A 857 -6.35 44.65 -12.50
C PHE A 857 -6.23 46.16 -12.76
N HIS A 858 -5.35 46.55 -13.67
CA HIS A 858 -5.19 47.94 -14.11
C HIS A 858 -5.27 48.00 -15.64
N ASP A 859 -6.04 48.97 -16.17
CA ASP A 859 -6.27 49.13 -17.61
C ASP A 859 -6.69 47.85 -18.36
N GLY A 860 -7.50 47.01 -17.71
CA GLY A 860 -8.00 45.78 -18.31
C GLY A 860 -6.97 44.65 -18.37
N LYS A 861 -5.83 44.79 -17.68
CA LYS A 861 -4.77 43.77 -17.62
C LYS A 861 -4.41 43.44 -16.18
N VAL A 862 -3.82 42.28 -15.99
CA VAL A 862 -3.23 41.91 -14.69
C VAL A 862 -2.01 42.80 -14.44
N ASP A 863 -2.06 43.58 -13.38
CA ASP A 863 -0.96 44.45 -12.94
C ASP A 863 0.04 43.60 -12.14
N LYS A 864 1.11 43.18 -12.83
CA LYS A 864 2.14 42.30 -12.26
C LYS A 864 2.90 42.96 -11.11
N GLU A 865 3.04 44.28 -11.10
CA GLU A 865 3.74 45.00 -10.02
C GLU A 865 2.90 45.00 -8.74
N ARG A 866 1.61 45.29 -8.85
CA ARG A 866 0.68 45.24 -7.70
C ARG A 866 0.51 43.84 -7.16
N LEU A 867 0.44 42.84 -8.03
CA LEU A 867 0.39 41.43 -7.64
C LEU A 867 1.67 41.04 -6.91
N ALA A 868 2.85 41.40 -7.43
CA ALA A 868 4.13 41.15 -6.79
C ALA A 868 4.22 41.82 -5.41
N ALA A 869 3.78 43.07 -5.28
CA ALA A 869 3.76 43.79 -4.00
C ALA A 869 2.87 43.10 -2.94
N LEU A 870 1.72 42.57 -3.35
CA LEU A 870 0.87 41.76 -2.47
C LEU A 870 1.55 40.46 -2.06
N VAL A 871 2.14 39.73 -3.02
CA VAL A 871 2.86 38.49 -2.75
C VAL A 871 4.04 38.72 -1.80
N GLU A 872 4.76 39.83 -1.95
CA GLU A 872 5.85 40.23 -1.06
C GLU A 872 5.33 40.52 0.37
N LYS A 873 4.20 41.22 0.48
CA LYS A 873 3.60 41.59 1.78
C LYS A 873 3.01 40.41 2.54
N VAL A 874 2.12 39.63 1.93
CA VAL A 874 1.36 38.57 2.64
C VAL A 874 1.86 37.15 2.36
N GLY A 875 2.67 36.98 1.32
CA GLY A 875 3.09 35.67 0.83
C GLY A 875 2.03 34.98 -0.02
N LYS A 876 2.47 34.31 -1.09
CA LYS A 876 1.61 33.49 -1.97
C LYS A 876 0.67 32.55 -1.21
N ALA A 877 1.17 31.94 -0.13
CA ALA A 877 0.45 30.95 0.67
C ALA A 877 -0.74 31.51 1.48
N ARG A 878 -0.96 32.83 1.46
CA ARG A 878 -2.07 33.52 2.12
C ARG A 878 -2.83 34.45 1.16
N LEU A 879 -2.63 34.27 -0.14
CA LEU A 879 -3.24 35.10 -1.17
C LEU A 879 -4.19 34.25 -2.02
N VAL A 880 -5.42 34.73 -2.17
CA VAL A 880 -6.44 34.18 -3.06
C VAL A 880 -6.72 35.20 -4.16
N LEU A 881 -6.76 34.75 -5.41
CA LEU A 881 -7.16 35.58 -6.54
C LEU A 881 -8.65 35.37 -6.83
N ASP A 882 -9.41 36.45 -6.78
CA ASP A 882 -10.81 36.46 -7.18
C ASP A 882 -10.94 36.85 -8.64
N LEU A 883 -11.43 35.90 -9.44
CA LEU A 883 -11.67 36.04 -10.87
C LEU A 883 -13.18 36.07 -11.11
N SER A 884 -13.73 37.27 -11.21
CA SER A 884 -15.13 37.45 -11.64
C SER A 884 -15.24 37.25 -13.14
N CYS A 885 -15.87 36.15 -13.56
CA CYS A 885 -15.89 35.67 -14.94
C CYS A 885 -17.23 35.91 -15.60
N ARG A 886 -17.20 36.46 -16.81
CA ARG A 886 -18.39 36.69 -17.62
C ARG A 886 -18.24 36.05 -19.00
N ARG A 887 -19.32 35.44 -19.49
CA ARG A 887 -19.32 34.80 -20.81
C ARG A 887 -19.29 35.88 -21.91
N LEU A 888 -18.41 35.73 -22.88
CA LEU A 888 -18.42 36.57 -24.08
C LEU A 888 -19.70 36.31 -24.89
N PRO A 889 -20.37 37.37 -25.38
CA PRO A 889 -21.48 37.21 -26.31
C PRO A 889 -20.98 36.55 -27.61
N GLU A 890 -21.39 35.30 -27.87
CA GLU A 890 -21.06 34.59 -29.12
C GLU A 890 -22.11 34.86 -30.21
N GLU A 891 -21.65 35.12 -31.43
CA GLU A 891 -22.49 35.17 -32.63
C GLU A 891 -22.74 33.78 -33.24
N ASP A 892 -21.89 32.78 -32.94
CA ASP A 892 -21.94 31.43 -33.50
C ASP A 892 -22.06 30.36 -32.40
N LYS A 893 -23.22 29.67 -32.38
CA LYS A 893 -23.56 28.65 -31.38
C LYS A 893 -22.75 27.36 -31.49
N ALA A 894 -21.92 27.19 -32.53
CA ALA A 894 -21.10 25.99 -32.73
C ALA A 894 -19.74 26.03 -32.01
N LYS A 895 -19.32 27.18 -31.45
CA LYS A 895 -18.05 27.33 -30.73
C LYS A 895 -18.20 27.10 -29.22
N LYS A 896 -17.08 26.80 -28.57
CA LYS A 896 -17.03 26.64 -27.11
C LYS A 896 -17.13 28.02 -26.45
N PRO A 897 -17.95 28.16 -25.39
CA PRO A 897 -18.11 29.43 -24.69
C PRO A 897 -16.78 29.92 -24.13
N VAL A 898 -16.50 31.20 -24.33
CA VAL A 898 -15.30 31.87 -23.83
C VAL A 898 -15.66 32.75 -22.64
N TYR A 899 -14.89 32.65 -21.56
CA TYR A 899 -15.08 33.46 -20.34
C TYR A 899 -13.90 34.41 -20.14
N LYS A 900 -14.20 35.67 -19.87
CA LYS A 900 -13.20 36.69 -19.53
C LYS A 900 -13.46 37.28 -18.16
N VAL A 901 -12.38 37.70 -17.50
CA VAL A 901 -12.49 38.38 -16.21
C VAL A 901 -13.05 39.79 -16.42
N VAL A 902 -13.97 40.18 -15.55
CA VAL A 902 -14.58 41.51 -15.48
C VAL A 902 -14.32 42.14 -14.12
N THR A 903 -14.10 43.44 -14.10
CA THR A 903 -13.80 44.22 -12.88
C THR A 903 -14.80 45.37 -12.73
N ASP A 904 -14.63 46.17 -11.67
CA ASP A 904 -15.43 47.36 -11.39
C ASP A 904 -16.94 47.07 -11.38
N ARG A 905 -17.36 46.15 -10.49
CA ARG A 905 -18.76 45.69 -10.39
C ARG A 905 -19.27 45.10 -11.71
N TRP A 906 -18.39 44.37 -12.40
CA TRP A 906 -18.66 43.62 -13.64
C TRP A 906 -18.92 44.48 -14.88
N GLN A 907 -18.58 45.76 -14.82
CA GLN A 907 -18.80 46.72 -15.90
C GLN A 907 -17.60 46.82 -16.85
N LYS A 908 -16.38 46.56 -16.36
CA LYS A 908 -15.15 46.70 -17.15
C LYS A 908 -14.62 45.32 -17.55
N TRP A 909 -14.55 45.05 -18.85
CA TRP A 909 -13.91 43.85 -19.37
C TRP A 909 -12.39 43.93 -19.29
N THR A 910 -11.75 42.81 -18.99
CA THR A 910 -10.30 42.65 -19.04
C THR A 910 -9.88 41.81 -20.27
N ASP A 911 -8.59 41.85 -20.60
CA ASP A 911 -7.98 41.01 -21.62
C ASP A 911 -7.76 39.56 -21.14
N LEU A 912 -7.94 39.29 -19.84
CA LEU A 912 -7.68 37.99 -19.24
C LEU A 912 -8.82 37.01 -19.52
N GLU A 913 -8.57 36.07 -20.41
CA GLU A 913 -9.41 34.89 -20.64
C GLU A 913 -9.10 33.82 -19.58
N VAL A 914 -10.13 33.15 -19.08
CA VAL A 914 -9.96 32.05 -18.13
C VAL A 914 -9.80 30.74 -18.88
N THR A 915 -8.58 30.22 -18.87
CA THR A 915 -8.16 28.98 -19.53
C THR A 915 -7.22 28.20 -18.61
N GLU A 916 -6.92 26.95 -18.95
CA GLU A 916 -5.93 26.16 -18.21
C GLU A 916 -4.55 26.86 -18.14
N GLU A 917 -4.14 27.53 -19.22
CA GLU A 917 -2.85 28.22 -19.29
C GLU A 917 -2.81 29.43 -18.36
N THR A 918 -3.86 30.26 -18.37
CA THR A 918 -3.91 31.46 -17.53
C THR A 918 -4.08 31.12 -16.05
N LEU A 919 -4.85 30.07 -15.72
CA LEU A 919 -4.92 29.53 -14.36
C LEU A 919 -3.55 29.03 -13.89
N ARG A 920 -2.76 28.39 -14.77
CA ARG A 920 -1.41 27.91 -14.44
C ARG A 920 -0.42 29.05 -14.18
N GLU A 921 -0.44 30.11 -14.99
CA GLU A 921 0.40 31.31 -14.77
C GLU A 921 0.02 31.99 -13.44
N LEU A 922 -1.26 32.24 -13.20
CA LEU A 922 -1.72 32.94 -11.99
C LEU A 922 -1.51 32.11 -10.71
N ALA A 923 -1.53 30.77 -10.83
CA ALA A 923 -1.25 29.86 -9.73
C ALA A 923 0.19 29.97 -9.22
N GLU A 924 1.11 30.61 -9.96
CA GLU A 924 2.45 30.93 -9.46
C GLU A 924 2.42 31.99 -8.34
N HIS A 925 1.37 32.80 -8.27
CA HIS A 925 1.28 33.96 -7.39
C HIS A 925 0.28 33.83 -6.23
N CYS A 926 -0.64 32.85 -6.28
CA CYS A 926 -1.63 32.62 -5.23
C CYS A 926 -1.70 31.15 -4.79
N SER A 927 -2.37 30.87 -3.67
CA SER A 927 -2.56 29.51 -3.17
C SER A 927 -3.94 28.93 -3.45
N GLU A 928 -4.89 29.76 -3.90
CA GLU A 928 -6.27 29.39 -4.22
C GLU A 928 -6.89 30.40 -5.19
N PHE A 929 -7.85 29.94 -5.99
CA PHE A 929 -8.73 30.79 -6.80
C PHE A 929 -10.15 30.84 -6.22
N LEU A 930 -10.74 32.02 -6.18
CA LEU A 930 -12.17 32.21 -6.01
C LEU A 930 -12.75 32.67 -7.35
N VAL A 931 -13.67 31.93 -7.96
CA VAL A 931 -14.17 32.24 -9.29
C VAL A 931 -15.66 32.53 -9.25
N HIS A 932 -16.03 33.78 -9.53
CA HIS A 932 -17.42 34.21 -9.58
C HIS A 932 -18.02 34.03 -10.98
N GLY A 933 -19.12 33.28 -11.09
CA GLY A 933 -19.91 33.16 -12.32
C GLY A 933 -20.90 34.32 -12.45
N VAL A 934 -20.44 35.45 -13.00
CA VAL A 934 -21.16 36.73 -12.97
C VAL A 934 -22.57 36.66 -13.56
N ASP A 935 -22.75 35.92 -14.65
CA ASP A 935 -24.03 35.87 -15.38
C ASP A 935 -25.14 35.13 -14.60
N VAL A 936 -24.78 34.37 -13.55
CA VAL A 936 -25.73 33.60 -12.71
C VAL A 936 -25.69 33.98 -11.23
N GLU A 937 -24.82 34.91 -10.84
CA GLU A 937 -24.55 35.24 -9.44
C GLU A 937 -25.78 35.85 -8.72
N GLY A 938 -26.16 35.27 -7.59
CA GLY A 938 -27.30 35.71 -6.79
C GLY A 938 -28.68 35.49 -7.44
N LEU A 939 -28.77 34.92 -8.65
CA LEU A 939 -30.02 34.67 -9.38
C LEU A 939 -30.72 33.37 -8.98
N GLN A 940 -30.01 32.44 -8.34
CA GLN A 940 -30.50 31.08 -8.03
C GLN A 940 -31.07 30.37 -9.29
N SER A 941 -30.49 30.64 -10.46
CA SER A 941 -30.95 30.14 -11.75
C SER A 941 -30.23 28.87 -12.22
N GLY A 942 -29.25 28.37 -11.45
CA GLY A 942 -28.36 27.28 -11.82
C GLY A 942 -26.94 27.77 -12.14
N ILE A 943 -26.01 26.83 -12.24
CA ILE A 943 -24.57 27.07 -12.40
C ILE A 943 -24.16 27.32 -13.86
N GLU A 944 -23.01 27.95 -14.07
CA GLU A 944 -22.34 28.05 -15.37
C GLU A 944 -21.49 26.80 -15.64
N GLU A 945 -22.13 25.71 -16.07
CA GLU A 945 -21.47 24.42 -16.30
C GLU A 945 -20.17 24.50 -17.15
N PRO A 946 -20.11 25.24 -18.28
CA PRO A 946 -18.91 25.28 -19.10
C PRO A 946 -17.75 25.99 -18.38
N LEU A 947 -18.04 26.97 -17.52
CA LEU A 947 -17.02 27.62 -16.70
C LEU A 947 -16.45 26.62 -15.70
N VAL A 948 -17.31 25.87 -14.99
CA VAL A 948 -16.88 24.84 -14.04
C VAL A 948 -15.96 23.79 -14.69
N GLN A 949 -16.27 23.37 -15.93
CA GLN A 949 -15.42 22.45 -16.69
C GLN A 949 -14.02 23.00 -16.96
N VAL A 950 -13.89 24.31 -17.22
CA VAL A 950 -12.58 24.96 -17.41
C VAL A 950 -11.81 24.98 -16.08
N LEU A 951 -12.49 25.25 -14.97
CA LEU A 951 -11.88 25.32 -13.64
C LEU A 951 -11.32 23.98 -13.16
N ALA A 952 -11.85 22.85 -13.65
CA ALA A 952 -11.34 21.50 -13.36
C ALA A 952 -9.84 21.32 -13.72
N ALA A 953 -9.31 22.17 -14.62
CA ALA A 953 -7.92 22.16 -15.04
C ALA A 953 -6.97 22.97 -14.13
N SER A 954 -7.49 23.64 -13.10
CA SER A 954 -6.68 24.42 -12.16
C SER A 954 -5.62 23.55 -11.45
N PRO A 955 -4.36 24.01 -11.34
CA PRO A 955 -3.31 23.27 -10.62
C PRO A 955 -3.33 23.49 -9.10
N ILE A 956 -4.12 24.45 -8.62
CA ILE A 956 -4.30 24.79 -7.21
C ILE A 956 -5.81 24.81 -6.87
N PRO A 957 -6.19 24.74 -5.58
CA PRO A 957 -7.59 24.75 -5.18
C PRO A 957 -8.39 25.90 -5.81
N VAL A 958 -9.62 25.59 -6.23
CA VAL A 958 -10.53 26.57 -6.84
C VAL A 958 -11.92 26.42 -6.25
N THR A 959 -12.46 27.54 -5.78
CA THR A 959 -13.82 27.64 -5.26
C THR A 959 -14.69 28.39 -6.27
N TYR A 960 -15.75 27.75 -6.77
CA TYR A 960 -16.75 28.35 -7.63
C TYR A 960 -17.86 29.03 -6.82
N ALA A 961 -18.21 30.26 -7.19
CA ALA A 961 -19.29 31.02 -6.58
C ALA A 961 -20.22 31.58 -7.68
N GLY A 962 -21.46 31.08 -7.76
CA GLY A 962 -22.44 31.62 -8.71
C GLY A 962 -23.61 30.69 -8.98
N GLY A 963 -24.84 31.18 -8.86
CA GLY A 963 -26.03 30.49 -9.36
C GLY A 963 -26.49 29.22 -8.63
N VAL A 964 -25.69 28.66 -7.71
CA VAL A 964 -26.02 27.46 -6.93
C VAL A 964 -27.32 27.66 -6.16
N ARG A 965 -28.31 26.80 -6.42
CA ARG A 965 -29.64 26.89 -5.81
C ARG A 965 -30.10 25.63 -5.08
N SER A 966 -29.43 24.50 -5.31
CA SER A 966 -29.83 23.22 -4.76
C SER A 966 -28.66 22.26 -4.59
N LEU A 967 -28.89 21.10 -3.96
CA LEU A 967 -27.87 20.05 -3.81
C LEU A 967 -27.50 19.40 -5.15
N GLU A 968 -28.41 19.37 -6.12
CA GLU A 968 -28.15 18.87 -7.47
C GLU A 968 -27.10 19.74 -8.19
N ASP A 969 -27.14 21.06 -8.00
CA ASP A 969 -26.10 21.95 -8.54
C ASP A 969 -24.73 21.65 -7.91
N MET A 970 -24.69 21.31 -6.63
CA MET A 970 -23.45 20.92 -5.94
C MET A 970 -22.89 19.60 -6.48
N GLU A 971 -23.76 18.60 -6.74
CA GLU A 971 -23.37 17.34 -7.39
C GLU A 971 -22.87 17.59 -8.82
N ARG A 972 -23.53 18.47 -9.55
CA ARG A 972 -23.15 18.84 -10.91
C ARG A 972 -21.79 19.55 -10.96
N ILE A 973 -21.50 20.45 -10.01
CA ILE A 973 -20.17 21.07 -9.88
C ILE A 973 -19.10 20.01 -9.62
N ARG A 974 -19.37 19.08 -8.71
CA ARG A 974 -18.45 17.97 -8.40
C ARG A 974 -18.15 17.12 -9.63
N GLU A 975 -19.17 16.75 -10.40
CA GLU A 975 -19.04 15.97 -11.64
C GLU A 975 -18.20 16.73 -12.69
N LEU A 976 -18.59 17.96 -13.01
CA LEU A 976 -17.95 18.76 -14.05
C LEU A 976 -16.54 19.21 -13.67
N GLY A 977 -16.34 19.45 -12.38
CA GLY A 977 -15.08 19.83 -11.76
C GLY A 977 -14.13 18.65 -11.51
N ASN A 978 -14.51 17.41 -11.84
CA ASN A 978 -13.77 16.18 -11.53
C ASN A 978 -13.37 16.07 -10.04
N GLY A 979 -14.23 16.55 -9.13
CA GLY A 979 -13.95 16.60 -7.69
C GLY A 979 -12.85 17.57 -7.27
N ARG A 980 -12.38 18.45 -8.17
CA ARG A 980 -11.31 19.44 -7.92
C ARG A 980 -11.80 20.87 -7.75
N VAL A 981 -13.09 21.10 -7.99
CA VAL A 981 -13.72 22.42 -7.88
C VAL A 981 -14.66 22.39 -6.67
N ASP A 982 -14.32 23.20 -5.68
CA ASP A 982 -15.17 23.44 -4.52
C ASP A 982 -16.27 24.45 -4.90
N ALA A 983 -17.31 24.55 -4.07
CA ALA A 983 -18.42 25.46 -4.31
C ALA A 983 -18.81 26.21 -3.05
N THR A 984 -19.21 27.47 -3.23
CA THR A 984 -19.82 28.29 -2.18
C THR A 984 -21.30 28.49 -2.44
N ILE A 985 -22.11 28.43 -1.38
CA ILE A 985 -23.54 28.71 -1.42
C ILE A 985 -23.82 29.93 -0.55
N GLY A 986 -24.32 30.99 -1.18
CA GLY A 986 -24.80 32.20 -0.50
C GLY A 986 -26.33 32.22 -0.39
N SER A 987 -26.96 33.10 -1.18
CA SER A 987 -28.38 33.46 -1.09
C SER A 987 -29.40 32.32 -1.10
N ALA A 988 -29.04 31.13 -1.59
CA ALA A 988 -29.92 29.98 -1.60
C ALA A 988 -30.14 29.40 -0.19
N LEU A 989 -29.21 29.59 0.75
CA LEU A 989 -29.30 29.04 2.11
C LEU A 989 -30.38 29.72 2.95
N ASP A 990 -31.10 28.94 3.75
CA ASP A 990 -32.13 29.41 4.69
C ASP A 990 -31.58 30.36 5.77
N ILE A 991 -30.34 30.17 6.22
CA ILE A 991 -29.64 31.11 7.12
C ILE A 991 -29.42 32.49 6.48
N PHE A 992 -29.58 32.58 5.15
CA PHE A 992 -29.59 33.81 4.37
C PHE A 992 -30.95 34.08 3.69
N GLY A 993 -32.05 33.52 4.22
CA GLY A 993 -33.41 33.76 3.73
C GLY A 993 -33.78 33.02 2.43
N GLY A 994 -32.91 32.14 1.94
CA GLY A 994 -33.18 31.25 0.82
C GLY A 994 -34.02 30.02 1.21
N LYS A 995 -34.22 29.12 0.24
CA LYS A 995 -35.08 27.93 0.41
C LYS A 995 -34.30 26.65 0.70
N LEU A 996 -32.98 26.64 0.48
CA LEU A 996 -32.12 25.47 0.68
C LEU A 996 -31.74 25.39 2.16
N PRO A 997 -32.13 24.34 2.90
CA PRO A 997 -31.81 24.27 4.31
C PRO A 997 -30.30 24.11 4.54
N TYR A 998 -29.70 24.98 5.34
CA TYR A 998 -28.27 24.90 5.69
C TYR A 998 -27.89 23.55 6.29
N GLU A 999 -28.78 22.97 7.10
CA GLU A 999 -28.58 21.65 7.69
C GLU A 999 -28.56 20.52 6.64
N GLU A 1000 -29.30 20.67 5.53
CA GLU A 1000 -29.25 19.70 4.43
C GLU A 1000 -27.94 19.81 3.65
N VAL A 1001 -27.42 21.02 3.45
CA VAL A 1001 -26.10 21.24 2.87
C VAL A 1001 -25.00 20.69 3.77
N LEU A 1002 -25.11 20.88 5.09
CA LEU A 1002 -24.19 20.26 6.06
C LEU A 1002 -24.25 18.74 6.01
N ARG A 1003 -25.45 18.14 5.99
CA ARG A 1003 -25.60 16.69 5.86
C ARG A 1003 -25.10 16.19 4.52
N TRP A 1004 -25.35 16.90 3.43
CA TRP A 1004 -24.83 16.58 2.11
C TRP A 1004 -23.30 16.65 2.14
N HIS A 1005 -22.70 17.70 2.67
CA HIS A 1005 -21.26 17.85 2.82
C HIS A 1005 -20.66 16.69 3.64
N ARG A 1006 -21.26 16.38 4.79
CA ARG A 1006 -20.88 15.22 5.64
C ARG A 1006 -21.12 13.87 4.97
N LYS A 1007 -22.12 13.76 4.09
CA LYS A 1007 -22.39 12.55 3.29
C LYS A 1007 -21.43 12.41 2.12
N GLN A 1008 -21.03 13.50 1.46
CA GLN A 1008 -19.99 13.47 0.44
C GLN A 1008 -18.64 13.08 1.05
N GLN A 1009 -18.42 13.52 2.28
CA GLN A 1009 -17.35 13.04 3.13
C GLN A 1009 -17.48 11.53 3.47
N GLN A 1010 -18.68 10.94 3.45
CA GLN A 1010 -18.94 9.53 3.75
C GLN A 1010 -19.19 8.63 2.53
N ALA A 1011 -19.46 9.19 1.34
CA ALA A 1011 -19.92 8.47 0.14
C ALA A 1011 -18.78 8.19 -0.86
N LYS A 1012 -17.63 8.86 -0.71
CA LYS A 1012 -16.39 8.48 -1.42
C LYS A 1012 -15.82 7.14 -0.95
N ASP A 1013 -16.42 6.58 0.11
CA ASP A 1013 -16.09 5.31 0.75
C ASP A 1013 -16.83 4.08 0.20
N GLU A 1014 -17.75 4.23 -0.77
CA GLU A 1014 -18.36 3.10 -1.50
C GLU A 1014 -17.91 3.10 -2.97
N PRO A 1015 -17.17 2.07 -3.47
CA PRO A 1015 -16.88 1.97 -4.88
C PRO A 1015 -18.14 1.56 -5.65
N GLY A 1016 -18.80 2.57 -6.21
CA GLY A 1016 -19.66 2.45 -7.38
C GLY A 1016 -21.15 2.32 -7.10
N LYS A 1017 -21.83 3.46 -7.11
CA LYS A 1017 -23.14 3.65 -7.76
C LYS A 1017 -23.44 5.15 -7.83
N GLU A 1018 -23.29 5.72 -9.01
CA GLU A 1018 -24.13 6.84 -9.47
C GLU A 1018 -24.25 6.76 -11.00
N ALA A 1019 -25.36 7.28 -11.51
CA ALA A 1019 -26.17 6.77 -12.64
C ALA A 1019 -25.57 6.89 -14.04
#